data_AF-A0A817XY81-F1
#
_entry.id   AF-A0A817XY81-F1
#
_cell.length_a   1.000
_cell.length_b   1.000
_cell.length_c   1.000
_cell.angle_alpha   90.00
_cell.angle_beta   90.00
_cell.angle_gamma   90.00
#
_symmetry.space_group_name_H-M   'P 1'
#
loop_
_entity.id
_entity.type
_entity.pdbx_description
1 polymer ?
#
loop_
_entity_poly.entity_id
_entity_poly.type
_entity_poly.pdbx_seq_one_letter_code
_entity_poly.pdbx_strand_id
1 'polypeptide(L)'
;MSATLDDKLLSKYYQNACVIEVSGRAFPIKDIYAMEDAENHVDEAVNKVLEIHTNGIPGDILVFLTGQDEINQAIDKVTRKLDSSESVLVLPLHGKLNEDEVQAVFMTKNSKTQRKIIFSTNVAETSITIDGIQHVIDSGMVKEVMWDTRRHIRVLKIGYTTQSSIKQRRGRAGRTSSGTCYHLYTYDTYQSLEVCSRAEILCIQPSIAVLKLKHLDIVDDITKFDWLESPSNNSLQETVKSLTWLGAIDSNTGKLTDLGRSMAKFGLEPMLSVMILMGQKLNCLSHILALVGMLSVVQNIWWRGENDESKHMSNEIRASFTRDTDMGGDFIALLRIFLEWHAIGERKERRKAWCLKHMIRWKSMTMANSLIRELVYQIDPKFQVHLTELNDELIERIVRCVCAGFFQNLAISNGPIRAGYQLATGTTDTVAHIHRSSVITFAQQPPKFILYHEIININETNYLTVICPVELDWLNKSWLDSLPRSPSRCVFDSYTFINLGPALLLALVGKKCKKVPQLEEQLHVLFEVDRAQSKLIVWGHPEKLSNAQQCLQQILNKERDKLRNELQEFQIVGSTRILLGAGAEPRLVLVEDEYIKIFLKNLPKNITEKQIQEKCELYGQVRNVTMIRTNYNSISASVTYGICRSARLAVTQLSCEKWNGCQIYASPSYTRTSVDTNKQNYKLKAEWFMTESECNGRVTFNKLQEAQRAYQVFTDRCHFRCQFEINPINPMVKCSWPLKPHHGHAIVNFSTVEQAQERESVFIEPYQHDGRVVAYVQFTDEQEMREAVDEINDRQTSVGAGLLRLSVVQQQRQTNIRRKTNDNKQDEFRVKLYQLPSHIDERLLIRELNQYNISNSITYATVFRIEIRSPTEDGRAVAYIRFNDPRDIMTAINMCDSLDNFTMNNVGLNQLYFVPIIVHRIMVNQALAQVIDKKIEQTMNTIQTSHNFTNISVFKKTVMRDDNTNVLISIRGTNIQQLYKARILFDSLLKGLQFQLYNHSWVTVLFDAAGQNFLQDLQKHTGTYIWWNWKSTLLRIFGEDTVCQDVYRQIDTFIQTTLSQREYSVSISIPKGKLETEV
;
A
#
# COMPACT_ATOMS: atom_id res chain seq x y z
N MET A 1 36.56 -25.11 -40.32
CA MET A 1 36.69 -23.71 -40.76
C MET A 1 36.15 -22.81 -39.66
N SER A 2 36.95 -21.88 -39.15
CA SER A 2 36.49 -20.89 -38.19
C SER A 2 37.04 -19.53 -38.56
N ALA A 3 36.22 -18.49 -38.44
CA ALA A 3 36.57 -17.11 -38.77
C ALA A 3 37.06 -16.31 -37.56
N THR A 4 37.05 -16.88 -36.36
CA THR A 4 37.30 -16.18 -35.08
C THR A 4 38.05 -16.99 -34.02
N LEU A 5 38.27 -18.30 -34.23
CA LEU A 5 38.98 -19.12 -33.25
C LEU A 5 40.48 -18.88 -33.32
N ASP A 6 41.12 -18.94 -32.15
CA ASP A 6 42.58 -18.95 -32.02
C ASP A 6 43.15 -20.22 -32.69
N ASP A 7 43.82 -20.02 -33.82
CA ASP A 7 44.41 -21.08 -34.63
C ASP A 7 45.57 -21.77 -33.92
N LYS A 8 46.34 -21.03 -33.11
CA LYS A 8 47.45 -21.57 -32.31
C LYS A 8 46.92 -22.47 -31.20
N LEU A 9 45.85 -22.05 -30.52
CA LEU A 9 45.20 -22.84 -29.49
C LEU A 9 44.69 -24.16 -30.08
N LEU A 10 43.98 -24.12 -31.21
CA LEU A 10 43.47 -25.30 -31.90
C LEU A 10 44.60 -26.20 -32.39
N SER A 11 45.62 -25.65 -33.04
CA SER A 11 46.77 -26.41 -33.53
C SER A 11 47.43 -27.16 -32.38
N LYS A 12 47.72 -26.46 -31.26
CA LYS A 12 48.31 -27.06 -30.07
C LYS A 12 47.45 -28.19 -29.50
N TYR A 13 46.14 -27.97 -29.37
CA TYR A 13 45.21 -28.98 -28.85
C TYR A 13 45.16 -30.23 -29.73
N TYR A 14 45.12 -30.06 -31.06
CA TYR A 14 45.18 -31.16 -32.02
C TYR A 14 46.63 -31.59 -32.33
N GLN A 15 47.50 -31.62 -31.33
CA GLN A 15 48.88 -32.15 -31.42
C GLN A 15 49.75 -31.45 -32.47
N ASN A 16 49.71 -30.11 -32.49
CA ASN A 16 50.36 -29.24 -33.48
C ASN A 16 49.92 -29.53 -34.92
N ALA A 17 48.61 -29.76 -35.11
CA ALA A 17 48.03 -29.96 -36.44
C ALA A 17 48.33 -28.78 -37.37
N CYS A 18 48.55 -29.08 -38.65
CA CYS A 18 48.82 -28.08 -39.67
C CYS A 18 47.66 -27.09 -39.82
N VAL A 19 47.96 -25.79 -39.79
CA VAL A 19 47.00 -24.72 -40.04
C VAL A 19 47.04 -24.37 -41.52
N ILE A 20 45.91 -24.53 -42.20
CA ILE A 20 45.75 -24.10 -43.59
C ILE A 20 44.98 -22.78 -43.60
N GLU A 21 45.68 -21.69 -43.86
CA GLU A 21 45.08 -20.38 -44.02
C GLU A 21 44.57 -20.22 -45.47
N VAL A 22 43.26 -20.02 -45.62
CA VAL A 22 42.65 -19.73 -46.91
C VAL A 22 42.53 -18.20 -47.00
N SER A 23 43.41 -17.58 -47.79
CA SER A 23 43.34 -16.15 -48.09
C SER A 23 41.95 -15.82 -48.66
N GLY A 24 41.10 -15.16 -47.86
CA GLY A 24 39.73 -14.84 -48.26
C GLY A 24 39.65 -13.95 -49.51
N ARG A 25 38.52 -13.98 -50.21
CA ARG A 25 38.25 -13.13 -51.40
C ARG A 25 37.90 -11.67 -51.03
N ALA A 26 38.49 -11.12 -49.97
CA ALA A 26 38.16 -9.75 -49.53
C ALA A 26 38.94 -8.72 -50.34
N PHE A 27 38.26 -7.65 -50.75
CA PHE A 27 38.89 -6.50 -51.38
C PHE A 27 39.71 -5.67 -50.35
N PRO A 28 40.67 -4.84 -50.79
CA PRO A 28 41.46 -4.00 -49.89
C PRO A 28 40.59 -3.04 -49.05
N ILE A 29 40.94 -2.89 -47.77
CA ILE A 29 40.23 -2.04 -46.81
C ILE A 29 41.24 -1.06 -46.19
N LYS A 30 40.93 0.23 -46.21
CA LYS A 30 41.71 1.29 -45.55
C LYS A 30 41.20 1.51 -44.14
N ASP A 31 42.06 1.42 -43.13
CA ASP A 31 41.72 1.73 -41.73
C ASP A 31 42.07 3.19 -41.41
N ILE A 32 41.16 3.87 -40.71
CA ILE A 32 41.34 5.24 -40.22
C ILE A 32 40.97 5.24 -38.74
N TYR A 33 41.95 5.46 -37.87
CA TYR A 33 41.76 5.57 -36.42
C TYR A 33 41.56 7.03 -36.01
N ALA A 34 40.77 7.25 -34.97
CA ALA A 34 40.61 8.56 -34.37
C ALA A 34 41.89 8.99 -33.65
N MET A 35 42.10 10.30 -33.51
CA MET A 35 43.24 10.85 -32.75
C MET A 35 43.03 10.74 -31.23
N GLU A 36 41.77 10.75 -30.80
CA GLU A 36 41.34 10.60 -29.42
C GLU A 36 40.12 9.67 -29.37
N ASP A 37 39.91 9.00 -28.25
CA ASP A 37 38.75 8.11 -28.07
C ASP A 37 37.47 8.94 -27.93
N ALA A 38 36.39 8.50 -28.59
CA ALA A 38 35.11 9.18 -28.54
C ALA A 38 34.52 9.18 -27.11
N GLU A 39 34.32 10.35 -26.51
CA GLU A 39 33.58 10.47 -25.24
C GLU A 39 32.12 10.00 -25.37
N ASN A 40 31.52 10.26 -26.53
CA ASN A 40 30.18 9.81 -26.89
C ASN A 40 30.22 9.20 -28.29
N HIS A 41 30.35 7.88 -28.33
CA HIS A 41 30.49 7.13 -29.58
C HIS A 41 29.27 7.24 -30.50
N VAL A 42 28.08 7.54 -29.98
CA VAL A 42 26.87 7.74 -30.81
C VAL A 42 26.96 9.06 -31.58
N ASP A 43 27.34 10.14 -30.91
CA ASP A 43 27.48 11.45 -31.54
C ASP A 43 28.61 11.47 -32.56
N GLU A 44 29.76 10.87 -32.24
CA GLU A 44 30.87 10.75 -33.17
C GLU A 44 30.53 9.87 -34.39
N ALA A 45 29.79 8.77 -34.19
CA ALA A 45 29.29 7.96 -35.30
C ALA A 45 28.39 8.77 -36.23
N VAL A 46 27.45 9.54 -35.68
CA VAL A 46 26.56 10.42 -36.46
C VAL A 46 27.35 11.48 -37.22
N ASN A 47 28.32 12.14 -36.57
CA ASN A 47 29.15 13.15 -37.23
C ASN A 47 29.95 12.54 -38.39
N LYS A 48 30.52 11.35 -38.20
CA LYS A 48 31.26 10.64 -39.25
C LYS A 48 30.37 10.22 -40.42
N VAL A 49 29.15 9.75 -40.14
CA VAL A 49 28.16 9.43 -41.18
C VAL A 49 27.88 10.64 -42.06
N LEU A 50 27.62 11.80 -41.43
CA LEU A 50 27.32 13.04 -42.14
C LEU A 50 28.53 13.54 -42.94
N GLU A 51 29.73 13.48 -42.37
CA GLU A 51 30.97 13.83 -43.08
C GLU A 51 31.14 13.02 -44.37
N ILE A 52 31.00 11.68 -44.30
CA ILE A 52 31.15 10.80 -45.46
C ILE A 52 30.09 11.12 -46.52
N HIS A 53 28.85 11.38 -46.09
CA HIS A 53 27.73 11.65 -46.98
C HIS A 53 27.84 13.03 -47.65
N THR A 54 28.08 14.09 -46.89
CA THR A 54 28.22 15.48 -47.39
C THR A 54 29.44 15.63 -48.31
N ASN A 55 30.53 14.92 -48.05
CA ASN A 55 31.70 14.90 -48.94
C ASN A 55 31.47 14.11 -50.24
N GLY A 56 30.31 13.50 -50.44
CA GLY A 56 29.94 12.80 -51.66
C GLY A 56 30.71 11.50 -51.91
N ILE A 57 31.32 10.90 -50.87
CA ILE A 57 32.15 9.70 -51.00
C ILE A 57 31.27 8.49 -51.31
N PRO A 58 31.31 7.87 -52.51
CA PRO A 58 30.35 6.84 -52.95
C PRO A 58 30.34 5.59 -52.04
N GLY A 59 29.25 4.83 -52.08
CA GLY A 59 29.09 3.56 -51.33
C GLY A 59 28.21 3.67 -50.08
N ASP A 60 27.71 2.52 -49.59
CA ASP A 60 26.86 2.49 -48.40
C ASP A 60 27.64 2.45 -47.10
N ILE A 61 26.96 2.87 -46.03
CA ILE A 61 27.54 3.02 -44.70
C ILE A 61 26.92 2.01 -43.75
N LEU A 62 27.76 1.25 -43.05
CA LEU A 62 27.39 0.39 -41.94
C LEU A 62 28.02 0.91 -40.66
N VAL A 63 27.20 1.18 -39.64
CA VAL A 63 27.64 1.73 -38.36
C VAL A 63 27.41 0.70 -37.26
N PHE A 64 28.40 0.46 -36.41
CA PHE A 64 28.27 -0.44 -35.25
C PHE A 64 28.03 0.35 -33.96
N LEU A 65 26.88 0.14 -33.33
CA LEU A 65 26.46 0.70 -32.04
C LEU A 65 26.02 -0.41 -31.08
N THR A 66 25.74 -0.09 -29.81
CA THR A 66 25.60 -1.12 -28.77
C THR A 66 24.17 -1.65 -28.61
N GLY A 67 23.15 -0.90 -29.02
CA GLY A 67 21.75 -1.31 -28.83
C GLY A 67 20.72 -0.45 -29.53
N GLN A 68 19.45 -0.86 -29.41
CA GLN A 68 18.30 -0.22 -30.05
C GLN A 68 18.17 1.27 -29.71
N ASP A 69 18.31 1.63 -28.43
CA ASP A 69 18.10 3.03 -28.00
C ASP A 69 19.14 3.97 -28.63
N GLU A 70 20.40 3.55 -28.70
CA GLU A 70 21.48 4.28 -29.37
C GLU A 70 21.27 4.35 -30.89
N ILE A 71 20.82 3.24 -31.50
CA ILE A 71 20.50 3.19 -32.93
C ILE A 71 19.40 4.19 -33.26
N ASN A 72 18.28 4.17 -32.53
CA ASN A 72 17.17 5.08 -32.78
C ASN A 72 17.58 6.54 -32.56
N GLN A 73 18.39 6.82 -31.53
CA GLN A 73 18.95 8.15 -31.31
C GLN A 73 19.84 8.61 -32.48
N ALA A 74 20.67 7.72 -33.04
CA ALA A 74 21.54 8.03 -34.18
C ALA A 74 20.72 8.30 -35.45
N ILE A 75 19.71 7.46 -35.73
CA ILE A 75 18.79 7.63 -36.86
C ILE A 75 18.07 8.97 -36.77
N ASP A 76 17.53 9.31 -35.61
CA ASP A 76 16.89 10.61 -35.35
C ASP A 76 17.83 11.79 -35.62
N LYS A 77 19.07 11.73 -35.11
CA LYS A 77 20.06 12.80 -35.27
C LYS A 77 20.49 12.96 -36.72
N VAL A 78 20.68 11.87 -37.45
CA VAL A 78 21.01 11.90 -38.88
C VAL A 78 19.83 12.45 -39.68
N THR A 79 18.63 11.92 -39.48
CA THR A 79 17.44 12.31 -40.24
C THR A 79 17.08 13.79 -40.06
N ARG A 80 17.32 14.37 -38.88
CA ARG A 80 17.13 15.81 -38.64
C ARG A 80 18.16 16.71 -39.32
N LYS A 81 19.35 16.19 -39.61
CA LYS A 81 20.46 16.94 -40.21
C LYS A 81 20.56 16.74 -41.73
N LEU A 82 19.91 15.73 -42.29
CA LEU A 82 19.78 15.51 -43.73
C LEU A 82 18.61 16.33 -44.27
N ASP A 83 18.78 16.96 -45.43
CA ASP A 83 17.69 17.63 -46.13
C ASP A 83 16.74 16.60 -46.78
N SER A 84 15.43 16.86 -46.74
CA SER A 84 14.41 15.96 -47.29
C SER A 84 14.54 15.69 -48.80
N SER A 85 15.35 16.47 -49.51
CA SER A 85 15.65 16.32 -50.94
C SER A 85 16.77 15.30 -51.22
N GLU A 86 17.52 14.88 -50.19
CA GLU A 86 18.63 13.95 -50.34
C GLU A 86 18.14 12.50 -50.45
N SER A 87 18.66 11.76 -51.43
CA SER A 87 18.29 10.35 -51.65
C SER A 87 19.05 9.43 -50.68
N VAL A 88 18.62 9.40 -49.43
CA VAL A 88 19.23 8.59 -48.35
C VAL A 88 18.19 7.67 -47.71
N LEU A 89 18.56 6.42 -47.48
CA LEU A 89 17.77 5.43 -46.77
C LEU A 89 18.48 5.08 -45.46
N VAL A 90 17.93 5.53 -44.34
CA VAL A 90 18.47 5.29 -43.00
C VAL A 90 17.69 4.14 -42.35
N LEU A 91 18.38 3.06 -41.95
CA LEU A 91 17.75 1.83 -41.46
C LEU A 91 18.38 1.33 -40.15
N PRO A 92 17.58 0.82 -39.20
CA PRO A 92 18.08 0.09 -38.04
C PRO A 92 18.38 -1.38 -38.38
N LEU A 93 19.33 -1.99 -37.66
CA LEU A 93 19.58 -3.44 -37.67
C LEU A 93 19.94 -3.96 -36.27
N HIS A 94 18.96 -4.50 -35.55
CA HIS A 94 19.17 -5.12 -34.25
C HIS A 94 18.23 -6.31 -34.01
N GLY A 95 18.56 -7.18 -33.05
CA GLY A 95 17.85 -8.45 -32.81
C GLY A 95 16.39 -8.35 -32.33
N LYS A 96 15.82 -7.14 -32.22
CA LYS A 96 14.42 -6.91 -31.84
C LYS A 96 13.52 -6.52 -33.02
N LEU A 97 14.08 -6.33 -34.21
CA LEU A 97 13.33 -6.00 -35.41
C LEU A 97 12.43 -7.17 -35.86
N ASN A 98 11.30 -6.81 -36.48
CA ASN A 98 10.38 -7.72 -37.12
C ASN A 98 10.94 -8.25 -38.46
N GLU A 99 10.31 -9.29 -39.02
CA GLU A 99 10.77 -9.89 -40.28
C GLU A 99 10.88 -8.88 -41.42
N ASP A 100 9.83 -8.07 -41.60
CA ASP A 100 9.75 -7.13 -42.72
C ASP A 100 10.81 -6.01 -42.60
N GLU A 101 11.08 -5.55 -41.38
CA GLU A 101 12.11 -4.55 -41.08
C GLU A 101 13.52 -5.08 -41.35
N VAL A 102 13.80 -6.34 -40.97
CA VAL A 102 15.08 -6.99 -41.29
C VAL A 102 15.22 -7.18 -42.80
N GLN A 103 14.15 -7.57 -43.50
CA GLN A 103 14.17 -7.74 -44.95
C GLN A 103 14.45 -6.42 -45.68
N ALA A 104 13.92 -5.29 -45.20
CA ALA A 104 14.17 -3.97 -45.79
C ALA A 104 15.67 -3.62 -45.87
N VAL A 105 16.48 -4.11 -44.93
CA VAL A 105 17.95 -3.93 -44.95
C VAL A 105 18.59 -4.62 -46.16
N PHE A 106 18.07 -5.79 -46.55
CA PHE A 106 18.57 -6.60 -47.67
C PHE A 106 18.01 -6.22 -49.03
N MET A 107 16.91 -5.47 -49.07
CA MET A 107 16.30 -5.08 -50.35
C MET A 107 17.24 -4.20 -51.18
N THR A 108 17.23 -4.43 -52.48
CA THR A 108 17.93 -3.60 -53.47
C THR A 108 17.38 -2.18 -53.40
N LYS A 109 18.26 -1.19 -53.52
CA LYS A 109 17.88 0.22 -53.52
C LYS A 109 16.95 0.54 -54.69
N ASN A 110 16.07 1.52 -54.50
CA ASN A 110 15.15 1.99 -55.55
C ASN A 110 15.89 2.74 -56.68
N SER A 111 17.07 3.29 -56.41
CA SER A 111 17.94 3.96 -57.38
C SER A 111 19.41 3.69 -57.10
N LYS A 112 20.25 3.70 -58.16
CA LYS A 112 21.71 3.64 -58.04
C LYS A 112 22.31 4.86 -57.32
N THR A 113 21.60 5.99 -57.30
CA THR A 113 22.03 7.24 -56.65
C THR A 113 21.67 7.31 -55.16
N GLN A 114 20.84 6.37 -54.66
CA GLN A 114 20.41 6.37 -53.27
C GLN A 114 21.52 5.79 -52.36
N ARG A 115 21.84 6.46 -51.25
CA ARG A 115 22.76 5.93 -50.22
C ARG A 115 21.97 5.18 -49.15
N LYS A 116 22.43 4.00 -48.76
CA LYS A 116 21.91 3.25 -47.62
C LYS A 116 22.84 3.46 -46.42
N ILE A 117 22.27 3.83 -45.28
CA ILE A 117 22.97 4.03 -44.01
C ILE A 117 22.32 3.11 -42.98
N ILE A 118 23.07 2.10 -42.54
CA ILE A 118 22.56 1.08 -41.63
C ILE A 118 23.23 1.22 -40.28
N PHE A 119 22.43 1.46 -39.25
CA PHE A 119 22.87 1.48 -37.86
C PHE A 119 22.60 0.12 -37.23
N SER A 120 23.66 -0.62 -36.91
CA SER A 120 23.60 -2.02 -36.51
C SER A 120 24.22 -2.29 -35.14
N THR A 121 23.70 -3.31 -34.47
CA THR A 121 24.42 -4.01 -33.39
C THR A 121 25.41 -5.04 -33.96
N ASN A 122 26.00 -5.90 -33.11
CA ASN A 122 26.83 -7.03 -33.55
C ASN A 122 26.08 -8.06 -34.43
N VAL A 123 24.78 -7.90 -34.69
CA VAL A 123 24.02 -8.68 -35.67
C VAL A 123 24.66 -8.64 -37.07
N ALA A 124 25.25 -7.51 -37.49
CA ALA A 124 25.96 -7.42 -38.77
C ALA A 124 27.41 -7.94 -38.72
N GLU A 125 27.91 -8.33 -37.54
CA GLU A 125 29.30 -8.75 -37.36
C GLU A 125 29.58 -10.10 -38.00
N THR A 126 28.65 -11.07 -37.84
CA THR A 126 28.78 -12.45 -38.36
C THR A 126 27.62 -12.81 -39.29
N SER A 127 27.90 -13.71 -40.25
CA SER A 127 26.89 -14.47 -41.03
C SER A 127 25.89 -13.71 -41.93
N ILE A 128 25.94 -12.38 -41.96
CA ILE A 128 25.07 -11.56 -42.82
C ILE A 128 25.92 -10.79 -43.84
N THR A 129 25.57 -10.82 -45.12
CA THR A 129 26.18 -9.98 -46.16
C THR A 129 25.16 -8.95 -46.61
N ILE A 130 25.53 -7.67 -46.52
CA ILE A 130 24.73 -6.56 -47.01
C ILE A 130 25.46 -6.00 -48.22
N ASP A 131 24.83 -6.09 -49.39
CA ASP A 131 25.44 -5.63 -50.63
C ASP A 131 25.56 -4.09 -50.65
N GLY A 132 26.69 -3.61 -51.15
CA GLY A 132 26.94 -2.17 -51.37
C GLY A 132 27.67 -1.45 -50.24
N ILE A 133 27.94 -2.11 -49.10
CA ILE A 133 28.71 -1.53 -48.00
C ILE A 133 30.15 -1.29 -48.44
N GLN A 134 30.57 -0.03 -48.39
CA GLN A 134 31.96 0.40 -48.65
C GLN A 134 32.57 1.13 -47.45
N HIS A 135 31.74 1.68 -46.57
CA HIS A 135 32.18 2.40 -45.38
C HIS A 135 31.66 1.69 -44.14
N VAL A 136 32.58 1.31 -43.25
CA VAL A 136 32.24 0.83 -41.91
C VAL A 136 32.65 1.89 -40.91
N ILE A 137 31.76 2.25 -39.99
CA ILE A 137 32.06 3.09 -38.83
C ILE A 137 31.93 2.20 -37.60
N ASP A 138 33.05 1.91 -36.95
CA ASP A 138 33.11 1.05 -35.77
C ASP A 138 33.32 1.90 -34.52
N SER A 139 32.33 1.88 -33.61
CA SER A 139 32.47 2.50 -32.30
C SER A 139 33.48 1.77 -31.40
N GLY A 140 33.83 0.51 -31.72
CA GLY A 140 34.61 -0.36 -30.86
C GLY A 140 33.82 -0.90 -29.67
N MET A 141 32.58 -0.44 -29.48
CA MET A 141 31.74 -0.80 -28.35
C MET A 141 30.80 -1.95 -28.69
N VAL A 142 30.42 -2.72 -27.67
CA VAL A 142 29.43 -3.79 -27.76
C VAL A 142 28.69 -3.94 -26.43
N LYS A 143 27.44 -4.40 -26.50
CA LYS A 143 26.64 -4.78 -25.34
C LYS A 143 26.52 -6.30 -25.31
N GLU A 144 27.26 -6.95 -24.42
CA GLU A 144 27.32 -8.41 -24.35
C GLU A 144 27.01 -8.92 -22.95
N VAL A 145 26.51 -10.15 -22.90
CA VAL A 145 26.29 -10.87 -21.65
C VAL A 145 27.63 -11.41 -21.20
N MET A 146 28.14 -10.88 -20.09
CA MET A 146 29.32 -11.38 -19.40
C MET A 146 28.92 -12.18 -18.17
N TRP A 147 29.80 -13.07 -17.74
CA TRP A 147 29.62 -13.81 -16.49
C TRP A 147 30.40 -13.16 -15.36
N ASP A 148 29.69 -12.74 -14.32
CA ASP A 148 30.31 -12.34 -13.06
C ASP A 148 30.68 -13.60 -12.29
N THR A 149 31.94 -14.01 -12.40
CA THR A 149 32.49 -15.19 -11.70
C THR A 149 32.39 -15.13 -10.18
N ARG A 150 32.27 -13.93 -9.58
CA ARG A 150 32.23 -13.74 -8.12
C ARG A 150 30.81 -13.84 -7.58
N ARG A 151 29.84 -13.35 -8.35
CA ARG A 151 28.41 -13.39 -7.99
C ARG A 151 27.66 -14.55 -8.62
N HIS A 152 28.27 -15.24 -9.60
CA HIS A 152 27.67 -16.29 -10.42
C HIS A 152 26.40 -15.83 -11.14
N ILE A 153 26.45 -14.65 -11.76
CA ILE A 153 25.31 -13.99 -12.42
C ILE A 153 25.70 -13.56 -13.84
N ARG A 154 24.73 -13.64 -14.77
CA ARG A 154 24.83 -13.03 -16.10
C ARG A 154 24.65 -11.52 -16.00
N VAL A 155 25.66 -10.77 -16.43
CA VAL A 155 25.71 -9.31 -16.41
C VAL A 155 25.66 -8.80 -17.85
N LEU A 156 24.67 -7.97 -18.18
CA LEU A 156 24.65 -7.31 -19.47
C LEU A 156 25.43 -6.00 -19.36
N LYS A 157 26.65 -5.97 -19.91
CA LYS A 157 27.54 -4.81 -19.80
C LYS A 157 27.81 -4.22 -21.18
N ILE A 158 27.96 -2.90 -21.23
CA ILE A 158 28.52 -2.19 -22.37
C ILE A 158 30.03 -2.03 -22.15
N GLY A 159 30.84 -2.36 -23.15
CA GLY A 159 32.29 -2.22 -23.10
C GLY A 159 32.91 -2.34 -24.49
N TYR A 160 34.23 -2.23 -24.57
CA TYR A 160 34.94 -2.50 -25.82
C TYR A 160 34.81 -3.96 -26.23
N THR A 161 34.71 -4.20 -27.53
CA THR A 161 34.76 -5.55 -28.11
C THR A 161 36.21 -6.02 -28.31
N THR A 162 36.39 -7.21 -28.86
CA THR A 162 37.72 -7.81 -29.07
C THR A 162 38.32 -7.41 -30.41
N GLN A 163 39.64 -7.53 -30.55
CA GLN A 163 40.33 -7.30 -31.82
C GLN A 163 39.79 -8.22 -32.93
N SER A 164 39.43 -9.47 -32.59
CA SER A 164 38.83 -10.41 -33.54
C SER A 164 37.48 -9.92 -34.07
N SER A 165 36.62 -9.39 -33.20
CA SER A 165 35.34 -8.79 -33.57
C SER A 165 35.52 -7.54 -34.44
N ILE A 166 36.44 -6.65 -34.07
CA ILE A 166 36.78 -5.46 -34.86
C ILE A 166 37.27 -5.85 -36.26
N LYS A 167 38.10 -6.88 -36.38
CA LYS A 167 38.55 -7.41 -37.68
C LYS A 167 37.37 -7.91 -38.52
N GLN A 168 36.36 -8.53 -37.91
CA GLN A 168 35.15 -8.95 -38.62
C GLN A 168 34.28 -7.77 -39.06
N ARG A 169 34.08 -6.77 -38.18
CA ARG A 169 33.37 -5.52 -38.48
C ARG A 169 34.03 -4.76 -39.63
N ARG A 170 35.35 -4.54 -39.53
CA ARG A 170 36.20 -4.01 -40.59
C ARG A 170 36.01 -4.77 -41.89
N GLY A 171 36.02 -6.10 -41.84
CA GLY A 171 35.86 -6.97 -43.00
C GLY A 171 34.55 -6.79 -43.76
N ARG A 172 33.54 -6.11 -43.19
CA ARG A 172 32.28 -5.79 -43.88
C ARG A 172 32.44 -4.75 -44.99
N ALA A 173 33.42 -3.85 -44.88
CA ALA A 173 33.73 -2.87 -45.93
C ALA A 173 34.36 -3.49 -47.18
N GLY A 174 34.96 -4.68 -47.08
CA GLY A 174 35.72 -5.33 -48.16
C GLY A 174 35.01 -6.50 -48.84
N ARG A 175 33.70 -6.68 -48.64
CA ARG A 175 32.97 -7.85 -49.18
C ARG A 175 32.62 -7.73 -50.67
N THR A 176 32.22 -6.55 -51.11
CA THR A 176 31.76 -6.30 -52.50
C THR A 176 32.74 -5.50 -53.33
N SER A 177 33.53 -4.62 -52.71
CA SER A 177 34.51 -3.76 -53.36
C SER A 177 35.53 -3.26 -52.33
N SER A 178 36.55 -2.51 -52.77
CA SER A 178 37.43 -1.79 -51.82
C SER A 178 36.62 -0.84 -50.94
N GLY A 179 37.02 -0.69 -49.68
CA GLY A 179 36.28 0.10 -48.71
C GLY A 179 37.16 0.76 -47.65
N THR A 180 36.53 1.49 -46.74
CA THR A 180 37.19 2.19 -45.62
C THR A 180 36.50 1.80 -44.30
N CYS A 181 37.31 1.54 -43.27
CA CYS A 181 36.84 1.35 -41.91
C CYS A 181 37.32 2.52 -41.05
N TYR A 182 36.36 3.23 -40.45
CA TYR A 182 36.59 4.34 -39.54
C TYR A 182 36.41 3.84 -38.11
N HIS A 183 37.48 3.83 -37.34
CA HIS A 183 37.49 3.44 -35.93
C HIS A 183 37.35 4.71 -35.08
N LEU A 184 36.32 4.78 -34.24
CA LEU A 184 36.04 5.94 -33.39
C LEU A 184 36.89 5.97 -32.10
N TYR A 185 38.02 5.28 -32.14
CA TYR A 185 38.96 5.09 -31.05
C TYR A 185 40.37 5.07 -31.63
N THR A 186 41.35 5.31 -30.77
CA THR A 186 42.77 5.37 -31.14
C THR A 186 43.33 4.00 -31.47
N TYR A 187 44.45 4.01 -32.21
CA TYR A 187 45.19 2.78 -32.48
C TYR A 187 45.77 2.16 -31.20
N ASP A 188 46.17 2.98 -30.22
CA ASP A 188 46.66 2.51 -28.93
C ASP A 188 45.55 1.79 -28.15
N THR A 189 44.33 2.34 -28.15
CA THR A 189 43.15 1.68 -27.58
C THR A 189 42.92 0.34 -28.26
N TYR A 190 42.92 0.27 -29.59
CA TYR A 190 42.81 -1.00 -30.34
C TYR A 190 43.85 -2.05 -29.91
N GLN A 191 45.11 -1.65 -29.77
CA GLN A 191 46.20 -2.56 -29.39
C GLN A 191 46.06 -3.07 -27.96
N SER A 192 45.43 -2.30 -27.07
CA SER A 192 45.18 -2.70 -25.69
C SER A 192 44.02 -3.68 -25.50
N LEU A 193 43.17 -3.87 -26.52
CA LEU A 193 42.00 -4.74 -26.44
C LEU A 193 42.38 -6.23 -26.43
N GLU A 194 41.50 -7.05 -25.84
CA GLU A 194 41.62 -8.50 -25.88
C GLU A 194 41.59 -9.02 -27.32
N VAL A 195 42.42 -10.02 -27.63
CA VAL A 195 42.61 -10.51 -29.01
C VAL A 195 41.36 -11.23 -29.52
N CYS A 196 40.80 -12.14 -28.72
CA CYS A 196 39.62 -12.96 -29.03
C CYS A 196 38.67 -12.97 -27.84
N SER A 197 37.38 -13.21 -28.10
CA SER A 197 36.40 -13.37 -27.04
C SER A 197 36.67 -14.63 -26.22
N ARG A 198 36.39 -14.55 -24.92
CA ARG A 198 36.53 -15.69 -24.01
C ARG A 198 35.56 -16.81 -24.39
N ALA A 199 36.03 -18.06 -24.37
CA ALA A 199 35.19 -19.22 -24.67
C ALA A 199 33.97 -19.32 -23.74
N GLU A 200 32.82 -19.67 -24.32
CA GLU A 200 31.53 -19.75 -23.60
C GLU A 200 31.59 -20.67 -22.39
N ILE A 201 32.31 -21.80 -22.50
CA ILE A 201 32.45 -22.79 -21.42
C ILE A 201 33.12 -22.20 -20.15
N LEU A 202 33.89 -21.13 -20.29
CA LEU A 202 34.52 -20.40 -19.17
C LEU A 202 33.58 -19.35 -18.54
N CYS A 203 32.45 -19.08 -19.19
CA CYS A 203 31.49 -18.03 -18.88
C CYS A 203 30.13 -18.60 -18.45
N ILE A 204 29.97 -19.91 -18.36
CA ILE A 204 28.74 -20.55 -17.89
C ILE A 204 29.05 -21.63 -16.86
N GLN A 205 28.05 -22.00 -16.06
CA GLN A 205 28.11 -23.26 -15.32
C GLN A 205 27.93 -24.41 -16.32
N PRO A 206 28.91 -25.32 -16.52
CA PRO A 206 28.90 -26.30 -17.60
C PRO A 206 27.95 -27.49 -17.36
N SER A 207 26.78 -27.28 -16.75
CA SER A 207 25.85 -28.34 -16.31
C SER A 207 25.42 -29.28 -17.43
N ILE A 208 25.04 -28.74 -18.60
CA ILE A 208 24.64 -29.55 -19.77
C ILE A 208 25.82 -30.38 -20.28
N ALA A 209 27.00 -29.77 -20.39
CA ALA A 209 28.21 -30.44 -20.88
C ALA A 209 28.63 -31.58 -19.93
N VAL A 210 28.70 -31.32 -18.62
CA VAL A 210 29.07 -32.32 -17.61
C VAL A 210 28.08 -33.47 -17.57
N LEU A 211 26.77 -33.18 -17.62
CA LEU A 211 25.73 -34.19 -17.64
C LEU A 211 25.86 -35.10 -18.88
N LYS A 212 26.13 -34.51 -20.05
CA LYS A 212 26.28 -35.24 -21.32
C LYS A 212 27.56 -36.06 -21.38
N LEU A 213 28.69 -35.51 -20.92
CA LEU A 213 29.98 -36.23 -20.86
C LEU A 213 29.90 -37.45 -19.95
N LYS A 214 29.25 -37.32 -18.78
CA LYS A 214 28.99 -38.46 -17.90
C LYS A 214 27.99 -39.45 -18.49
N HIS A 215 26.99 -38.99 -19.25
CA HIS A 215 26.01 -39.88 -19.88
C HIS A 215 26.61 -40.76 -20.97
N LEU A 216 27.60 -40.23 -21.69
CA LEU A 216 28.39 -40.95 -22.68
C LEU A 216 29.47 -41.85 -22.05
N ASP A 217 29.56 -41.90 -20.71
CA ASP A 217 30.56 -42.64 -19.95
C ASP A 217 32.01 -42.34 -20.42
N ILE A 218 32.26 -41.10 -20.90
CA ILE A 218 33.58 -40.65 -21.39
C ILE A 218 34.53 -40.38 -20.22
N VAL A 219 34.00 -39.88 -19.10
CA VAL A 219 34.81 -39.45 -17.95
C VAL A 219 34.08 -39.66 -16.62
N ASP A 220 34.77 -40.31 -15.67
CA ASP A 220 34.29 -40.43 -14.29
C ASP A 220 34.58 -39.15 -13.49
N ASP A 221 35.82 -38.67 -13.56
CA ASP A 221 36.27 -37.44 -12.91
C ASP A 221 36.37 -36.30 -13.92
N ILE A 222 35.38 -35.41 -13.90
CA ILE A 222 35.25 -34.31 -14.87
C ILE A 222 36.46 -33.35 -14.88
N THR A 223 37.23 -33.30 -13.78
CA THR A 223 38.44 -32.47 -13.69
C THR A 223 39.59 -32.99 -14.55
N LYS A 224 39.51 -34.26 -14.99
CA LYS A 224 40.51 -34.92 -15.85
C LYS A 224 40.14 -34.93 -17.33
N PHE A 225 38.96 -34.40 -17.68
CA PHE A 225 38.56 -34.33 -19.08
C PHE A 225 39.48 -33.38 -19.84
N ASP A 226 39.85 -33.75 -21.06
CA ASP A 226 40.72 -32.95 -21.94
C ASP A 226 39.91 -31.83 -22.59
N TRP A 227 39.79 -30.70 -21.88
CA TRP A 227 39.11 -29.51 -22.40
C TRP A 227 40.02 -28.72 -23.33
N LEU A 228 39.50 -28.22 -24.46
CA LEU A 228 40.21 -27.22 -25.27
C LEU A 228 40.58 -26.00 -24.42
N GLU A 229 39.62 -25.49 -23.66
CA GLU A 229 39.80 -24.52 -22.59
C GLU A 229 39.01 -24.99 -21.37
N SER A 230 39.70 -25.32 -20.29
CA SER A 230 39.06 -25.89 -19.10
C SER A 230 38.36 -24.83 -18.27
N PRO A 231 37.09 -25.05 -17.85
CA PRO A 231 36.48 -24.31 -16.75
C PRO A 231 37.33 -24.40 -15.48
N SER A 232 37.15 -23.44 -14.57
CA SER A 232 37.82 -23.49 -13.28
C SER A 232 37.35 -24.70 -12.46
N ASN A 233 38.24 -25.25 -11.64
CA ASN A 233 37.91 -26.38 -10.76
C ASN A 233 36.72 -26.07 -9.84
N ASN A 234 36.62 -24.82 -9.35
CA ASN A 234 35.48 -24.39 -8.55
C ASN A 234 34.17 -24.47 -9.34
N SER A 235 34.15 -24.01 -10.60
CA SER A 235 32.97 -24.10 -11.47
C SER A 235 32.54 -25.55 -11.72
N LEU A 236 33.50 -26.45 -11.95
CA LEU A 236 33.24 -27.89 -12.11
C LEU A 236 32.68 -28.51 -10.83
N GLN A 237 33.24 -28.18 -9.67
CA GLN A 237 32.76 -28.68 -8.38
C GLN A 237 31.35 -28.18 -8.04
N GLU A 238 31.06 -26.90 -8.28
CA GLU A 238 29.72 -26.32 -8.12
C GLU A 238 28.71 -26.98 -9.07
N THR A 239 29.13 -27.27 -10.30
CA THR A 239 28.31 -27.99 -11.28
C THR A 239 27.95 -29.38 -10.80
N VAL A 240 28.94 -30.16 -10.34
CA VAL A 240 28.70 -31.52 -9.79
C VAL A 240 27.82 -31.45 -8.55
N LYS A 241 28.03 -30.47 -7.67
CA LYS A 241 27.20 -30.24 -6.48
C LYS A 241 25.75 -29.93 -6.86
N SER A 242 25.52 -29.02 -7.80
CA SER A 242 24.18 -28.66 -8.31
C SER A 242 23.47 -29.86 -8.96
N LEU A 243 24.17 -30.66 -9.77
CA LEU A 243 23.63 -31.89 -10.36
C LEU A 243 23.34 -32.97 -9.31
N THR A 244 24.15 -33.05 -8.25
CA THR A 244 23.90 -33.96 -7.11
C THR A 244 22.65 -33.54 -6.34
N TRP A 245 22.47 -32.24 -6.08
CA TRP A 245 21.27 -31.68 -5.47
C TRP A 245 20.00 -31.95 -6.29
N LEU A 246 20.07 -31.91 -7.63
CA LEU A 246 18.96 -32.28 -8.52
C LEU A 246 18.73 -33.81 -8.58
N GLY A 247 19.56 -34.62 -7.91
CA GLY A 247 19.51 -36.07 -7.94
C GLY A 247 20.00 -36.69 -9.25
N ALA A 248 20.67 -35.93 -10.11
CA ALA A 248 21.22 -36.41 -11.38
C ALA A 248 22.51 -37.22 -11.15
N ILE A 249 23.29 -36.85 -10.15
CA ILE A 249 24.52 -37.54 -9.74
C ILE A 249 24.32 -38.10 -8.32
N ASP A 250 24.75 -39.34 -8.11
CA ASP A 250 24.74 -39.96 -6.80
C ASP A 250 25.88 -39.41 -5.93
N SER A 251 25.56 -38.97 -4.72
CA SER A 251 26.52 -38.30 -3.83
C SER A 251 27.64 -39.20 -3.32
N ASN A 252 27.43 -40.52 -3.28
CA ASN A 252 28.39 -41.47 -2.72
C ASN A 252 29.35 -41.99 -3.80
N THR A 253 28.82 -42.22 -5.00
CA THR A 253 29.54 -42.86 -6.11
C THR A 253 30.02 -41.86 -7.17
N GLY A 254 29.46 -40.66 -7.24
CA GLY A 254 29.77 -39.66 -8.27
C GLY A 254 29.30 -40.04 -9.68
N LYS A 255 28.53 -41.13 -9.81
CA LYS A 255 27.97 -41.64 -11.09
C LYS A 255 26.58 -41.08 -11.36
N LEU A 256 26.15 -41.14 -12.62
CA LEU A 256 24.79 -40.75 -12.97
C LEU A 256 23.76 -41.75 -12.41
N THR A 257 22.71 -41.20 -11.84
CA THR A 257 21.50 -41.92 -11.46
C THR A 257 20.63 -42.19 -12.69
N ASP A 258 19.60 -43.03 -12.57
CA ASP A 258 18.60 -43.22 -13.63
C ASP A 258 17.87 -41.92 -13.99
N LEU A 259 17.66 -41.05 -12.99
CA LEU A 259 17.15 -39.70 -13.19
C LEU A 259 18.12 -38.89 -14.05
N GLY A 260 19.41 -38.86 -13.70
CA GLY A 260 20.43 -38.15 -14.46
C GLY A 260 20.59 -38.67 -15.89
N ARG A 261 20.53 -39.99 -16.09
CA ARG A 261 20.53 -40.60 -17.43
C ARG A 261 19.31 -40.20 -18.25
N SER A 262 18.16 -40.02 -17.62
CA SER A 262 16.95 -39.54 -18.30
C SER A 262 17.05 -38.05 -18.66
N MET A 263 17.58 -37.23 -17.74
CA MET A 263 17.80 -35.80 -17.98
C MET A 263 18.76 -35.54 -19.16
N ALA A 264 19.84 -36.32 -19.25
CA ALA A 264 20.85 -36.16 -20.31
C ALA A 264 20.30 -36.32 -21.74
N LYS A 265 19.18 -37.04 -21.91
CA LYS A 265 18.56 -37.29 -23.22
C LYS A 265 17.91 -36.04 -23.83
N PHE A 266 17.41 -35.11 -23.00
CA PHE A 266 16.69 -33.94 -23.48
C PHE A 266 17.61 -32.85 -24.05
N GLY A 267 18.88 -32.80 -23.62
CA GLY A 267 19.79 -31.72 -24.00
C GLY A 267 19.39 -30.34 -23.49
N LEU A 268 18.56 -30.27 -22.45
CA LEU A 268 18.10 -29.04 -21.81
C LEU A 268 18.90 -28.76 -20.52
N GLU A 269 18.71 -27.56 -19.97
CA GLU A 269 19.14 -27.26 -18.61
C GLU A 269 18.58 -28.31 -17.61
N PRO A 270 19.39 -28.80 -16.66
CA PRO A 270 18.98 -29.85 -15.73
C PRO A 270 17.67 -29.55 -14.98
N MET A 271 17.46 -28.30 -14.56
CA MET A 271 16.25 -27.87 -13.86
C MET A 271 14.97 -28.08 -14.69
N LEU A 272 15.03 -27.77 -15.99
CA LEU A 272 13.91 -27.96 -16.93
C LEU A 272 13.65 -29.45 -17.17
N SER A 273 14.71 -30.25 -17.25
CA SER A 273 14.60 -31.71 -17.39
C SER A 273 13.90 -32.35 -16.18
N VAL A 274 14.20 -31.89 -14.96
CA VAL A 274 13.53 -32.34 -13.74
C VAL A 274 12.04 -31.98 -13.77
N MET A 275 11.68 -30.78 -14.25
CA MET A 275 10.27 -30.42 -14.40
C MET A 275 9.52 -31.39 -15.31
N ILE A 276 10.09 -31.73 -16.48
CA ILE A 276 9.47 -32.66 -17.45
C ILE A 276 9.24 -34.02 -16.79
N LEU A 277 10.28 -34.57 -16.14
CA LEU A 277 10.20 -35.87 -15.48
C LEU A 277 9.21 -35.86 -14.30
N MET A 278 9.11 -34.76 -13.55
CA MET A 278 8.10 -34.59 -12.51
C MET A 278 6.69 -34.44 -13.09
N GLY A 279 6.54 -33.73 -14.21
CA GLY A 279 5.27 -33.57 -14.92
C GLY A 279 4.70 -34.90 -15.41
N GLN A 280 5.57 -35.83 -15.79
CA GLN A 280 5.19 -37.21 -16.12
C GLN A 280 4.69 -37.96 -14.88
N LYS A 281 5.34 -37.81 -13.72
CA LYS A 281 4.91 -38.42 -12.44
C LYS A 281 3.61 -37.84 -11.90
N LEU A 282 3.38 -36.53 -12.08
CA LEU A 282 2.21 -35.80 -11.57
C LEU A 282 1.06 -35.69 -12.59
N ASN A 283 1.14 -36.39 -13.72
CA ASN A 283 0.12 -36.37 -14.77
C ASN A 283 -0.22 -34.95 -15.28
N CYS A 284 0.80 -34.11 -15.48
CA CYS A 284 0.69 -32.77 -16.05
C CYS A 284 1.75 -32.50 -17.16
N LEU A 285 2.27 -33.55 -17.78
CA LEU A 285 3.36 -33.50 -18.76
C LEU A 285 3.07 -32.53 -19.92
N SER A 286 1.88 -32.56 -20.53
CA SER A 286 1.51 -31.66 -21.64
C SER A 286 1.72 -30.19 -21.31
N HIS A 287 1.25 -29.76 -20.12
CA HIS A 287 1.36 -28.39 -19.65
C HIS A 287 2.80 -28.03 -19.28
N ILE A 288 3.56 -28.97 -18.72
CA ILE A 288 4.98 -28.75 -18.43
C ILE A 288 5.80 -28.62 -19.71
N LEU A 289 5.55 -29.43 -20.74
CA LEU A 289 6.20 -29.28 -22.03
C LEU A 289 5.93 -27.89 -22.63
N ALA A 290 4.67 -27.44 -22.59
CA ALA A 290 4.30 -26.10 -23.01
C ALA A 290 5.05 -25.01 -22.23
N LEU A 291 5.12 -25.13 -20.90
CA LEU A 291 5.83 -24.20 -20.03
C LEU A 291 7.34 -24.18 -20.32
N VAL A 292 7.98 -25.34 -20.50
CA VAL A 292 9.41 -25.44 -20.85
C VAL A 292 9.69 -24.78 -22.20
N GLY A 293 8.83 -24.99 -23.20
CA GLY A 293 8.93 -24.31 -24.49
C GLY A 293 8.82 -22.79 -24.38
N MET A 294 7.97 -22.30 -23.48
CA MET A 294 7.85 -20.86 -23.23
C MET A 294 9.04 -20.28 -22.47
N LEU A 295 9.57 -21.01 -21.47
CA LEU A 295 10.77 -20.61 -20.73
C LEU A 295 11.99 -20.49 -21.64
N SER A 296 12.14 -21.36 -22.65
CA SER A 296 13.28 -21.30 -23.58
C SER A 296 13.30 -20.05 -24.47
N VAL A 297 12.17 -19.34 -24.60
CA VAL A 297 12.06 -18.12 -25.42
C VAL A 297 11.72 -16.87 -24.60
N VAL A 298 11.70 -16.97 -23.27
CA VAL A 298 11.06 -15.98 -22.37
C VAL A 298 11.61 -14.56 -22.50
N GLN A 299 12.91 -14.44 -22.79
CA GLN A 299 13.58 -13.15 -22.98
C GLN A 299 13.06 -12.37 -24.21
N ASN A 300 12.42 -13.05 -25.17
CA ASN A 300 11.99 -12.49 -26.45
C ASN A 300 10.48 -12.63 -26.72
N ILE A 301 9.66 -12.97 -25.72
CA ILE A 301 8.20 -13.12 -25.93
C ILE A 301 7.54 -11.75 -26.19
N TRP A 302 7.87 -10.76 -25.36
CA TRP A 302 7.16 -9.49 -25.35
C TRP A 302 7.65 -8.55 -26.45
N TRP A 303 6.71 -8.03 -27.22
CA TRP A 303 6.92 -6.86 -28.07
C TRP A 303 6.63 -5.61 -27.22
N ARG A 304 7.57 -4.66 -27.24
CA ARG A 304 7.54 -3.46 -26.39
C ARG A 304 7.21 -2.19 -27.17
N GLY A 305 7.12 -2.28 -28.50
CA GLY A 305 7.07 -1.12 -29.41
C GLY A 305 8.23 -0.15 -29.21
N GLU A 306 8.16 0.98 -29.91
CA GLU A 306 9.18 2.04 -29.85
C GLU A 306 8.78 3.17 -28.91
N ASN A 307 7.48 3.50 -28.87
CA ASN A 307 6.94 4.57 -28.05
C ASN A 307 6.48 4.09 -26.66
N ASP A 308 6.33 5.03 -25.73
CA ASP A 308 5.95 4.70 -24.35
C ASP A 308 4.52 4.15 -24.24
N GLU A 309 3.61 4.57 -25.12
CA GLU A 309 2.26 4.00 -25.21
C GLU A 309 2.27 2.50 -25.48
N SER A 310 3.07 2.03 -26.45
CA SER A 310 3.23 0.60 -26.73
C SER A 310 3.84 -0.16 -25.55
N LYS A 311 4.78 0.46 -24.83
CA LYS A 311 5.37 -0.14 -23.61
C LYS A 311 4.33 -0.26 -22.50
N HIS A 312 3.48 0.75 -22.33
CA HIS A 312 2.38 0.75 -21.36
C HIS A 312 1.32 -0.31 -21.73
N MET A 313 0.87 -0.35 -22.97
CA MET A 313 -0.07 -1.36 -23.46
C MET A 313 0.48 -2.79 -23.32
N SER A 314 1.77 -3.00 -23.61
CA SER A 314 2.48 -4.27 -23.38
C SER A 314 2.46 -4.67 -21.90
N ASN A 315 2.65 -3.73 -20.97
CA ASN A 315 2.55 -3.99 -19.53
C ASN A 315 1.11 -4.35 -19.11
N GLU A 316 0.10 -3.62 -19.60
CA GLU A 316 -1.31 -3.85 -19.27
C GLU A 316 -1.79 -5.22 -19.77
N ILE A 317 -1.48 -5.57 -21.01
CA ILE A 317 -1.80 -6.89 -21.57
C ILE A 317 -1.04 -7.98 -20.82
N ARG A 318 0.22 -7.76 -20.43
CA ARG A 318 0.94 -8.72 -19.61
C ARG A 318 0.27 -8.95 -18.26
N ALA A 319 -0.20 -7.89 -17.61
CA ALA A 319 -0.94 -7.98 -16.36
C ALA A 319 -2.29 -8.71 -16.54
N SER A 320 -2.97 -8.56 -17.68
CA SER A 320 -4.26 -9.21 -17.92
C SER A 320 -4.19 -10.74 -18.02
N PHE A 321 -3.03 -11.31 -18.35
CA PHE A 321 -2.83 -12.77 -18.33
C PHE A 321 -2.74 -13.36 -16.90
N THR A 322 -2.75 -12.51 -15.88
CA THR A 322 -2.90 -12.92 -14.48
C THR A 322 -4.34 -12.78 -14.00
N ARG A 323 -4.78 -13.75 -13.19
CA ARG A 323 -6.06 -13.68 -12.44
C ARG A 323 -5.72 -13.33 -11.00
N ASP A 324 -6.73 -13.00 -10.20
CA ASP A 324 -6.65 -12.75 -8.75
C ASP A 324 -6.09 -13.92 -7.90
N THR A 325 -5.60 -15.01 -8.53
CA THR A 325 -4.99 -16.16 -7.87
C THR A 325 -3.47 -16.06 -7.96
N ASP A 326 -2.82 -15.64 -6.87
CA ASP A 326 -1.36 -15.50 -6.74
C ASP A 326 -0.56 -16.81 -6.93
N MET A 327 -1.23 -17.95 -7.13
CA MET A 327 -0.60 -19.26 -7.30
C MET A 327 0.15 -19.37 -8.64
N GLY A 328 1.47 -19.54 -8.55
CA GLY A 328 2.34 -19.89 -9.68
C GLY A 328 2.87 -18.70 -10.51
N GLY A 329 2.44 -17.46 -10.22
CA GLY A 329 3.04 -16.22 -10.74
C GLY A 329 3.26 -16.17 -12.25
N ASP A 330 4.43 -15.68 -12.66
CA ASP A 330 4.80 -15.53 -14.08
C ASP A 330 4.84 -16.88 -14.83
N PHE A 331 5.15 -18.00 -14.16
CA PHE A 331 5.18 -19.31 -14.81
C PHE A 331 3.79 -19.69 -15.34
N ILE A 332 2.76 -19.47 -14.55
CA ILE A 332 1.37 -19.73 -14.97
C ILE A 332 0.91 -18.72 -16.02
N ALA A 333 1.33 -17.45 -15.92
CA ALA A 333 1.05 -16.45 -16.95
C ALA A 333 1.63 -16.86 -18.32
N LEU A 334 2.88 -17.33 -18.36
CA LEU A 334 3.52 -17.84 -19.57
C LEU A 334 2.78 -19.05 -20.16
N LEU A 335 2.33 -19.96 -19.30
CA LEU A 335 1.55 -21.11 -19.74
C LEU A 335 0.20 -20.69 -20.33
N ARG A 336 -0.52 -19.75 -19.69
CA ARG A 336 -1.79 -19.21 -20.20
C ARG A 336 -1.66 -18.61 -21.59
N ILE A 337 -0.60 -17.81 -21.81
CA ILE A 337 -0.28 -17.24 -23.12
C ILE A 337 -0.18 -18.35 -24.18
N PHE A 338 0.52 -19.44 -23.88
CA PHE A 338 0.65 -20.55 -24.82
C PHE A 338 -0.68 -21.28 -25.03
N LEU A 339 -1.45 -21.52 -23.97
CA LEU A 339 -2.76 -22.17 -24.06
C LEU A 339 -3.72 -21.40 -24.98
N GLU A 340 -3.83 -20.10 -24.78
CA GLU A 340 -4.68 -19.23 -25.60
C GLU A 340 -4.21 -19.18 -27.06
N TRP A 341 -2.90 -19.04 -27.28
CA TRP A 341 -2.32 -19.06 -28.63
C TRP A 341 -2.52 -20.41 -29.34
N HIS A 342 -2.38 -21.51 -28.61
CA HIS A 342 -2.56 -22.86 -29.12
C HIS A 342 -4.02 -23.11 -29.53
N ALA A 343 -4.98 -22.66 -28.72
CA ALA A 343 -6.42 -22.84 -28.91
C ALA A 343 -6.98 -22.20 -30.20
N ILE A 344 -6.27 -21.22 -30.79
CA ILE A 344 -6.63 -20.60 -32.09
C ILE A 344 -6.60 -21.62 -33.25
N GLY A 345 -5.90 -22.75 -33.07
CA GLY A 345 -5.69 -23.77 -34.09
C GLY A 345 -4.54 -23.42 -35.05
N GLU A 346 -4.27 -24.27 -36.04
CA GLU A 346 -3.02 -24.22 -36.84
C GLU A 346 -2.98 -23.13 -37.94
N ARG A 347 -4.01 -22.30 -38.08
CA ARG A 347 -4.04 -21.23 -39.11
C ARG A 347 -3.04 -20.12 -38.78
N LYS A 348 -1.99 -20.02 -39.61
CA LYS A 348 -0.86 -19.10 -39.43
C LYS A 348 -1.30 -17.64 -39.31
N GLU A 349 -2.23 -17.19 -40.16
CA GLU A 349 -2.68 -15.80 -40.23
C GLU A 349 -3.39 -15.40 -38.93
N ARG A 350 -4.27 -16.27 -38.41
CA ARG A 350 -5.01 -16.03 -37.16
C ARG A 350 -4.09 -15.98 -35.95
N ARG A 351 -3.13 -16.91 -35.87
CA ARG A 351 -2.17 -16.91 -34.77
C ARG A 351 -1.21 -15.70 -34.83
N LYS A 352 -0.78 -15.28 -36.03
CA LYS A 352 -0.01 -14.03 -36.22
C LYS A 352 -0.82 -12.81 -35.75
N ALA A 353 -2.09 -12.71 -36.15
CA ALA A 353 -2.98 -11.62 -35.75
C ALA A 353 -3.20 -11.57 -34.23
N TRP A 354 -3.35 -12.74 -33.58
CA TRP A 354 -3.46 -12.81 -32.12
C TRP A 354 -2.18 -12.36 -31.41
N CYS A 355 -1.01 -12.77 -31.90
CA CYS A 355 0.27 -12.32 -31.38
C CYS A 355 0.41 -10.79 -31.47
N LEU A 356 0.05 -10.19 -32.62
CA LEU A 356 0.05 -8.74 -32.81
C LEU A 356 -0.89 -8.04 -31.81
N LYS A 357 -2.13 -8.54 -31.67
CA LYS A 357 -3.13 -7.99 -30.74
C LYS A 357 -2.65 -8.02 -29.28
N HIS A 358 -1.89 -9.05 -28.88
CA HIS A 358 -1.43 -9.22 -27.50
C HIS A 358 0.02 -8.76 -27.27
N MET A 359 0.62 -8.00 -28.19
CA MET A 359 1.98 -7.49 -28.06
C MET A 359 3.01 -8.62 -27.85
N ILE A 360 2.82 -9.76 -28.51
CA ILE A 360 3.67 -10.96 -28.42
C ILE A 360 4.38 -11.19 -29.76
N ARG A 361 5.64 -11.61 -29.71
CA ARG A 361 6.42 -11.94 -30.91
C ARG A 361 6.05 -13.31 -31.46
N TRP A 362 5.55 -13.33 -32.70
CA TRP A 362 5.19 -14.55 -33.43
C TRP A 362 6.33 -15.59 -33.51
N LYS A 363 7.55 -15.14 -33.79
CA LYS A 363 8.74 -16.01 -33.88
C LYS A 363 9.02 -16.76 -32.58
N SER A 364 8.83 -16.10 -31.44
CA SER A 364 9.07 -16.72 -30.13
C SER A 364 8.07 -17.84 -29.87
N MET A 365 6.78 -17.63 -30.18
CA MET A 365 5.75 -18.68 -30.04
C MET A 365 5.99 -19.87 -30.96
N THR A 366 6.43 -19.62 -32.20
CA THR A 366 6.74 -20.70 -33.16
C THR A 366 7.98 -21.49 -32.78
N MET A 367 9.03 -20.83 -32.26
CA MET A 367 10.21 -21.51 -31.69
C MET A 367 9.84 -22.36 -30.48
N ALA A 368 9.04 -21.82 -29.53
CA ALA A 368 8.54 -22.57 -28.40
C ALA A 368 7.77 -23.82 -28.84
N ASN A 369 6.84 -23.67 -29.78
CA ASN A 369 6.07 -24.80 -30.32
C ASN A 369 6.93 -25.83 -31.06
N SER A 370 8.01 -25.40 -31.71
CA SER A 370 8.95 -26.30 -32.39
C SER A 370 9.74 -27.14 -31.38
N LEU A 371 10.23 -26.51 -30.31
CA LEU A 371 10.90 -27.22 -29.21
C LEU A 371 9.96 -28.21 -28.51
N ILE A 372 8.70 -27.83 -28.28
CA ILE A 372 7.69 -28.73 -27.70
C ILE A 372 7.53 -29.98 -28.57
N ARG A 373 7.42 -29.83 -29.90
CA ARG A 373 7.31 -30.96 -30.83
C ARG A 373 8.56 -31.86 -30.80
N GLU A 374 9.74 -31.27 -30.72
CA GLU A 374 11.00 -32.01 -30.59
C GLU A 374 11.03 -32.82 -29.29
N LEU A 375 10.68 -32.20 -28.15
CA LEU A 375 10.65 -32.87 -26.85
C LEU A 375 9.61 -33.99 -26.80
N VAL A 376 8.43 -33.78 -27.40
CA VAL A 376 7.41 -34.84 -27.56
C VAL A 376 7.99 -36.02 -28.33
N TYR A 377 8.64 -35.77 -29.46
CA TYR A 377 9.26 -36.81 -30.28
C TYR A 377 10.36 -37.57 -29.52
N GLN A 378 11.16 -36.87 -28.70
CA GLN A 378 12.20 -37.48 -27.87
C GLN A 378 11.63 -38.34 -26.72
N ILE A 379 10.49 -37.96 -26.15
CA ILE A 379 9.84 -38.68 -25.04
C ILE A 379 9.14 -39.93 -25.57
N ASP A 380 8.18 -39.73 -26.48
CA ASP A 380 7.42 -40.77 -27.15
C ASP A 380 6.76 -40.18 -28.40
N PRO A 381 7.15 -40.61 -29.62
CA PRO A 381 6.53 -40.15 -30.86
C PRO A 381 5.01 -40.34 -30.94
N LYS A 382 4.42 -41.23 -30.12
CA LYS A 382 2.97 -41.44 -30.04
C LYS A 382 2.28 -40.52 -29.02
N PHE A 383 3.03 -39.85 -28.17
CA PHE A 383 2.46 -38.96 -27.16
C PHE A 383 1.77 -37.77 -27.82
N GLN A 384 0.53 -37.51 -27.43
CA GLN A 384 -0.23 -36.37 -27.90
C GLN A 384 -0.32 -35.31 -26.80
N VAL A 385 0.08 -34.08 -27.14
CA VAL A 385 -0.02 -32.94 -26.23
C VAL A 385 -1.49 -32.57 -26.09
N HIS A 386 -2.09 -32.94 -24.96
CA HIS A 386 -3.44 -32.55 -24.59
C HIS A 386 -3.42 -31.42 -23.56
N LEU A 387 -3.78 -30.22 -24.00
CA LEU A 387 -3.80 -29.01 -23.18
C LEU A 387 -5.23 -28.70 -22.76
N THR A 388 -5.53 -28.89 -21.47
CA THR A 388 -6.80 -28.55 -20.85
C THR A 388 -6.77 -27.17 -20.20
N GLU A 389 -7.95 -26.63 -19.88
CA GLU A 389 -8.05 -25.43 -19.05
C GLU A 389 -7.37 -25.61 -17.68
N LEU A 390 -6.85 -24.51 -17.14
CA LEU A 390 -6.16 -24.48 -15.86
C LEU A 390 -7.16 -24.36 -14.72
N ASN A 391 -7.30 -25.43 -13.94
CA ASN A 391 -7.97 -25.43 -12.64
C ASN A 391 -6.93 -25.41 -11.50
N ASP A 392 -7.38 -25.17 -10.27
CA ASP A 392 -6.48 -25.00 -9.12
C ASP A 392 -5.63 -26.25 -8.85
N GLU A 393 -6.19 -27.45 -9.00
CA GLU A 393 -5.48 -28.73 -8.82
C GLU A 393 -4.35 -28.92 -9.85
N LEU A 394 -4.60 -28.61 -11.12
CA LEU A 394 -3.58 -28.68 -12.16
C LEU A 394 -2.50 -27.63 -11.95
N ILE A 395 -2.88 -26.40 -11.53
CA ILE A 395 -1.92 -25.35 -11.18
C ILE A 395 -1.02 -25.82 -10.04
N GLU A 396 -1.57 -26.40 -8.97
CA GLU A 396 -0.79 -26.93 -7.85
C GLU A 396 0.22 -27.99 -8.32
N ARG A 397 -0.20 -28.93 -9.19
CA ARG A 397 0.69 -29.95 -9.76
C ARG A 397 1.80 -29.34 -10.61
N ILE A 398 1.49 -28.31 -11.41
CA ILE A 398 2.48 -27.59 -12.21
C ILE A 398 3.47 -26.84 -11.30
N VAL A 399 2.99 -26.16 -10.26
CA VAL A 399 3.84 -25.46 -9.29
C VAL A 399 4.75 -26.43 -8.56
N ARG A 400 4.29 -27.63 -8.20
CA ARG A 400 5.16 -28.69 -7.63
C ARG A 400 6.27 -29.12 -8.59
N CYS A 401 6.01 -29.19 -9.89
CA CYS A 401 7.06 -29.43 -10.88
C CYS A 401 8.07 -28.28 -10.93
N VAL A 402 7.60 -27.02 -10.90
CA VAL A 402 8.46 -25.83 -10.84
C VAL A 402 9.32 -25.87 -9.58
N CYS A 403 8.74 -26.16 -8.42
CA CYS A 403 9.45 -26.36 -7.15
C CYS A 403 10.56 -27.42 -7.26
N ALA A 404 10.27 -28.57 -7.88
CA ALA A 404 11.27 -29.63 -8.04
C ALA A 404 12.43 -29.23 -8.96
N GLY A 405 12.17 -28.45 -10.01
CA GLY A 405 13.21 -27.98 -10.92
C GLY A 405 14.01 -26.79 -10.39
N PHE A 406 13.34 -25.81 -9.78
CA PHE A 406 13.90 -24.49 -9.48
C PHE A 406 14.20 -24.24 -8.00
N PHE A 407 14.17 -25.25 -7.10
CA PHE A 407 14.43 -25.02 -5.67
C PHE A 407 15.80 -24.38 -5.38
N GLN A 408 16.79 -24.56 -6.25
CA GLN A 408 18.11 -23.92 -6.14
C GLN A 408 18.05 -22.41 -6.40
N ASN A 409 16.98 -21.95 -7.04
CA ASN A 409 16.68 -20.55 -7.34
C ASN A 409 15.65 -19.99 -6.35
N LEU A 410 15.73 -20.41 -5.09
CA LEU A 410 14.92 -19.85 -4.01
C LEU A 410 15.49 -18.49 -3.59
N ALA A 411 14.63 -17.48 -3.53
CA ALA A 411 14.94 -16.17 -2.95
C ALA A 411 13.96 -15.82 -1.83
N ILE A 412 14.47 -15.14 -0.81
CA ILE A 412 13.79 -14.85 0.45
C ILE A 412 13.65 -13.34 0.59
N SER A 413 12.45 -12.87 0.93
CA SER A 413 12.17 -11.43 1.04
C SER A 413 12.93 -10.79 2.22
N ASN A 414 13.56 -9.63 1.96
CA ASN A 414 14.16 -8.77 2.98
C ASN A 414 13.15 -7.78 3.60
N GLY A 415 11.85 -8.06 3.48
CA GLY A 415 10.77 -7.23 4.01
C GLY A 415 10.12 -6.34 2.93
N PRO A 416 10.32 -5.01 2.93
CA PRO A 416 9.66 -4.14 1.98
C PRO A 416 10.22 -4.33 0.56
N ILE A 417 9.42 -4.04 -0.47
CA ILE A 417 9.78 -4.23 -1.89
C ILE A 417 11.13 -3.58 -2.24
N ARG A 418 11.44 -2.42 -1.64
CA ARG A 418 12.70 -1.68 -1.86
C ARG A 418 13.95 -2.39 -1.30
N ALA A 419 13.79 -3.31 -0.35
CA ALA A 419 14.88 -4.10 0.21
C ALA A 419 15.25 -5.32 -0.64
N GLY A 420 14.38 -5.66 -1.61
CA GLY A 420 14.59 -6.79 -2.50
C GLY A 420 14.54 -8.14 -1.78
N TYR A 421 15.20 -9.12 -2.39
CA TYR A 421 15.26 -10.51 -1.97
C TYR A 421 16.70 -10.97 -1.86
N GLN A 422 16.99 -11.78 -0.85
CA GLN A 422 18.26 -12.47 -0.68
C GLN A 422 18.21 -13.87 -1.31
N LEU A 423 19.27 -14.27 -2.01
CA LEU A 423 19.35 -15.60 -2.62
C LEU A 423 19.67 -16.68 -1.56
N ALA A 424 18.94 -17.79 -1.58
CA ALA A 424 19.10 -18.87 -0.60
C ALA A 424 20.34 -19.74 -0.84
N THR A 425 20.81 -19.85 -2.08
CA THR A 425 21.94 -20.70 -2.50
C THR A 425 23.27 -19.95 -2.58
N GLY A 426 23.27 -18.62 -2.50
CA GLY A 426 24.48 -17.81 -2.59
C GLY A 426 25.33 -17.84 -1.31
N THR A 427 26.65 -17.91 -1.46
CA THR A 427 27.62 -17.70 -0.36
C THR A 427 27.75 -16.23 0.05
N THR A 428 27.23 -15.31 -0.78
CA THR A 428 27.26 -13.86 -0.58
C THR A 428 25.89 -13.32 -0.21
N ASP A 429 25.84 -12.17 0.47
CA ASP A 429 24.61 -11.38 0.70
C ASP A 429 24.18 -10.66 -0.58
N THR A 430 24.06 -11.42 -1.68
CA THR A 430 23.56 -10.88 -2.94
C THR A 430 22.08 -10.59 -2.79
N VAL A 431 21.75 -9.30 -2.86
CA VAL A 431 20.39 -8.80 -2.92
C VAL A 431 20.00 -8.63 -4.39
N ALA A 432 18.79 -9.04 -4.74
CA ALA A 432 18.19 -8.88 -6.04
C ALA A 432 16.76 -8.36 -5.92
N HIS A 433 16.32 -7.57 -6.90
CA HIS A 433 14.98 -7.00 -6.93
C HIS A 433 14.12 -7.75 -7.94
N ILE A 434 12.80 -7.76 -7.75
CA ILE A 434 11.90 -8.29 -8.77
C ILE A 434 12.01 -7.38 -10.00
N HIS A 435 12.27 -7.97 -11.17
CA HIS A 435 12.26 -7.22 -12.41
C HIS A 435 10.87 -6.66 -12.70
N ARG A 436 10.78 -5.41 -13.16
CA ARG A 436 9.49 -4.72 -13.43
C ARG A 436 8.59 -5.43 -14.42
N SER A 437 9.14 -6.37 -15.18
CA SER A 437 8.35 -7.19 -16.08
C SER A 437 7.51 -8.23 -15.33
N SER A 438 7.89 -8.65 -14.13
CA SER A 438 7.14 -9.65 -13.39
C SER A 438 5.77 -9.10 -12.99
N VAL A 439 4.75 -9.93 -13.12
CA VAL A 439 3.37 -9.61 -12.73
C VAL A 439 3.22 -9.39 -11.22
N ILE A 440 4.11 -9.99 -10.42
CA ILE A 440 4.13 -9.87 -8.96
C ILE A 440 4.54 -8.47 -8.51
N THR A 441 5.17 -7.67 -9.39
CA THR A 441 5.50 -6.27 -9.12
C THR A 441 4.28 -5.44 -8.70
N PHE A 442 3.07 -5.85 -9.08
CA PHE A 442 1.82 -5.16 -8.77
C PHE A 442 1.08 -5.71 -7.53
N ALA A 443 1.61 -6.74 -6.88
CA ALA A 443 1.01 -7.29 -5.67
C ALA A 443 1.08 -6.27 -4.50
N GLN A 444 0.03 -6.20 -3.68
CA GLN A 444 0.00 -5.28 -2.52
C GLN A 444 1.04 -5.64 -1.45
N GLN A 445 1.41 -6.92 -1.34
CA GLN A 445 2.48 -7.39 -0.46
C GLN A 445 3.43 -8.30 -1.23
N PRO A 446 4.76 -8.12 -1.08
CA PRO A 446 5.72 -9.03 -1.69
C PRO A 446 5.64 -10.42 -1.03
N PRO A 447 5.60 -11.51 -1.82
CA PRO A 447 5.64 -12.86 -1.27
C PRO A 447 6.92 -13.11 -0.47
N LYS A 448 6.83 -13.86 0.63
CA LYS A 448 7.98 -14.14 1.51
C LYS A 448 9.05 -14.98 0.81
N PHE A 449 8.62 -15.95 0.02
CA PHE A 449 9.50 -16.86 -0.72
C PHE A 449 9.10 -16.89 -2.19
N ILE A 450 10.10 -16.85 -3.05
CA ILE A 450 9.91 -16.91 -4.48
C ILE A 450 10.93 -17.83 -5.13
N LEU A 451 10.51 -18.50 -6.19
CA LEU A 451 11.42 -19.13 -7.14
C LEU A 451 11.57 -18.20 -8.35
N TYR A 452 12.78 -18.11 -8.89
CA TYR A 452 13.06 -17.33 -10.10
C TYR A 452 13.65 -18.20 -11.21
N HIS A 453 13.40 -17.83 -12.46
CA HIS A 453 14.00 -18.52 -13.61
C HIS A 453 15.46 -18.13 -13.79
N GLU A 454 15.73 -16.82 -13.84
CA GLU A 454 17.05 -16.27 -14.06
C GLU A 454 17.26 -14.99 -13.23
N ILE A 455 18.53 -14.68 -13.01
CA ILE A 455 18.99 -13.43 -12.41
C ILE A 455 19.83 -12.69 -13.44
N ILE A 456 19.48 -11.42 -13.66
CA ILE A 456 20.16 -10.55 -14.61
C ILE A 456 20.67 -9.30 -13.90
N ASN A 457 21.91 -8.92 -14.14
CA ASN A 457 22.40 -7.63 -13.67
C ASN A 457 22.23 -6.57 -14.77
N ILE A 458 21.47 -5.52 -14.45
CA ILE A 458 21.25 -4.35 -15.29
C ILE A 458 21.68 -3.12 -14.50
N ASN A 459 22.65 -2.36 -15.01
CA ASN A 459 23.17 -1.13 -14.39
C ASN A 459 23.54 -1.35 -12.92
N GLU A 460 24.36 -2.38 -12.65
CA GLU A 460 24.84 -2.76 -11.31
C GLU A 460 23.76 -3.29 -10.35
N THR A 461 22.48 -3.28 -10.75
CA THR A 461 21.37 -3.82 -9.96
C THR A 461 21.03 -5.22 -10.43
N ASN A 462 20.93 -6.16 -9.49
CA ASN A 462 20.47 -7.52 -9.79
C ASN A 462 18.94 -7.56 -9.83
N TYR A 463 18.41 -8.18 -10.88
CA TYR A 463 16.98 -8.38 -11.06
C TYR A 463 16.66 -9.86 -11.24
N LEU A 464 15.64 -10.34 -10.53
CA LEU A 464 15.05 -11.66 -10.68
C LEU A 464 13.96 -11.58 -11.76
N THR A 465 13.99 -12.49 -12.73
CA THR A 465 12.95 -12.55 -13.78
C THR A 465 12.21 -13.89 -13.73
N VAL A 466 10.93 -13.83 -14.15
CA VAL A 466 9.96 -14.94 -14.14
C VAL A 466 9.86 -15.57 -12.77
N ILE A 467 8.91 -15.07 -11.98
CA ILE A 467 8.81 -15.35 -10.57
C ILE A 467 7.61 -16.25 -10.27
N CYS A 468 7.81 -17.23 -9.39
CA CYS A 468 6.75 -18.06 -8.81
C CYS A 468 6.72 -17.84 -7.28
N PRO A 469 5.64 -17.27 -6.71
CA PRO A 469 5.42 -17.33 -5.27
C PRO A 469 5.33 -18.78 -4.81
N VAL A 470 5.97 -19.10 -3.69
CA VAL A 470 5.93 -20.44 -3.11
C VAL A 470 5.84 -20.37 -1.58
N GLU A 471 5.30 -21.42 -0.98
CA GLU A 471 5.43 -21.67 0.45
C GLU A 471 6.53 -22.71 0.69
N LEU A 472 7.25 -22.61 1.82
CA LEU A 472 8.34 -23.54 2.13
C LEU A 472 7.84 -24.99 2.26
N ASP A 473 6.62 -25.19 2.74
CA ASP A 473 6.02 -26.52 2.89
C ASP A 473 5.79 -27.23 1.55
N TRP A 474 5.84 -26.50 0.42
CA TRP A 474 5.75 -27.07 -0.92
C TRP A 474 7.09 -27.61 -1.42
N LEU A 475 8.19 -27.24 -0.77
CA LEU A 475 9.54 -27.70 -1.07
C LEU A 475 9.86 -28.94 -0.23
N ASN A 476 10.61 -29.88 -0.82
CA ASN A 476 11.05 -31.06 -0.06
C ASN A 476 11.97 -30.64 1.08
N LYS A 477 11.70 -31.14 2.29
CA LYS A 477 12.49 -30.85 3.48
C LYS A 477 13.98 -31.16 3.30
N SER A 478 14.31 -32.27 2.63
CA SER A 478 15.70 -32.63 2.34
C SER A 478 16.43 -31.59 1.47
N TRP A 479 15.71 -30.92 0.56
CA TRP A 479 16.25 -29.82 -0.23
C TRP A 479 16.49 -28.59 0.63
N LEU A 480 15.52 -28.23 1.48
CA LEU A 480 15.65 -27.09 2.40
C LEU A 480 16.81 -27.27 3.39
N ASP A 481 16.98 -28.48 3.92
CA ASP A 481 18.08 -28.82 4.84
C ASP A 481 19.45 -28.77 4.15
N SER A 482 19.49 -28.93 2.82
CA SER A 482 20.72 -28.86 2.02
C SER A 482 21.14 -27.43 1.66
N LEU A 483 20.27 -26.43 1.87
CA LEU A 483 20.59 -25.04 1.59
C LEU A 483 21.62 -24.51 2.60
N PRO A 484 22.59 -23.69 2.15
CA PRO A 484 23.61 -23.14 3.04
C PRO A 484 23.03 -22.19 4.10
N ARG A 485 21.86 -21.62 3.86
CA ARG A 485 21.12 -20.76 4.78
C ARG A 485 19.75 -21.36 5.06
N SER A 486 19.38 -21.45 6.34
CA SER A 486 18.04 -21.88 6.73
C SER A 486 17.03 -20.78 6.37
N PRO A 487 16.06 -21.03 5.47
CA PRO A 487 15.15 -19.99 5.01
C PRO A 487 14.33 -19.37 6.14
N SER A 488 13.97 -20.14 7.15
CA SER A 488 13.17 -19.70 8.31
C SER A 488 13.87 -18.65 9.18
N ARG A 489 15.20 -18.58 9.16
CA ARG A 489 15.98 -17.59 9.94
C ARG A 489 16.21 -16.28 9.18
N CYS A 490 15.99 -16.28 7.86
CA CYS A 490 16.26 -15.14 6.99
C CYS A 490 15.02 -14.26 6.74
N VAL A 491 13.82 -14.70 7.15
CA VAL A 491 12.57 -13.97 6.91
C VAL A 491 12.46 -12.75 7.81
N PHE A 492 12.24 -11.58 7.20
CA PHE A 492 11.84 -10.38 7.91
C PHE A 492 10.36 -10.49 8.29
N ASP A 493 10.04 -10.13 9.52
CA ASP A 493 8.65 -9.94 9.96
C ASP A 493 8.32 -8.44 9.99
N SER A 494 7.04 -8.11 10.16
CA SER A 494 6.58 -6.73 10.18
C SER A 494 5.69 -6.42 11.38
N TYR A 495 5.82 -5.19 11.90
CA TYR A 495 4.93 -4.63 12.89
C TYR A 495 4.37 -3.30 12.37
N THR A 496 3.04 -3.14 12.40
CA THR A 496 2.37 -1.95 11.85
C THR A 496 1.84 -1.06 12.97
N PHE A 497 2.31 0.19 13.00
CA PHE A 497 1.68 1.27 13.75
C PHE A 497 0.58 1.92 12.91
N ILE A 498 -0.64 1.93 13.45
CA ILE A 498 -1.82 2.55 12.83
C ILE A 498 -2.23 3.81 13.60
N ASN A 499 -3.09 4.63 12.98
CA ASN A 499 -3.65 5.85 13.58
C ASN A 499 -2.59 6.87 14.02
N LEU A 500 -1.47 6.94 13.28
CA LEU A 500 -0.43 7.93 13.51
C LEU A 500 -0.83 9.24 12.82
N GLY A 501 -1.55 10.11 13.55
CA GLY A 501 -1.88 11.45 13.04
C GLY A 501 -0.63 12.21 12.54
N PRO A 502 -0.79 13.21 11.66
CA PRO A 502 0.32 13.85 10.95
C PRO A 502 1.47 14.34 11.86
N ALA A 503 1.14 14.85 13.05
CA ALA A 503 2.13 15.31 14.02
C ALA A 503 2.99 14.16 14.60
N LEU A 504 2.36 13.03 14.97
CA LEU A 504 3.06 11.86 15.51
C LEU A 504 3.92 11.17 14.44
N LEU A 505 3.39 11.08 13.22
CA LEU A 505 4.15 10.55 12.10
C LEU A 505 5.36 11.44 11.82
N LEU A 506 5.18 12.77 11.79
CA LEU A 506 6.27 13.73 11.58
C LEU A 506 7.32 13.69 12.70
N ALA A 507 6.90 13.46 13.95
CA ALA A 507 7.79 13.28 15.09
C ALA A 507 8.73 12.08 14.89
N LEU A 508 8.19 10.95 14.45
CA LEU A 508 8.93 9.71 14.19
C LEU A 508 9.83 9.84 12.95
N VAL A 509 9.25 10.11 11.78
CA VAL A 509 10.00 10.02 10.51
C VAL A 509 10.71 11.32 10.12
N GLY A 510 10.34 12.44 10.74
CA GLY A 510 10.85 13.77 10.39
C GLY A 510 10.27 14.32 9.08
N LYS A 511 10.53 15.60 8.81
CA LYS A 511 10.13 16.24 7.54
C LYS A 511 10.78 15.49 6.38
N LYS A 512 9.97 15.09 5.38
CA LYS A 512 10.43 14.31 4.21
C LYS A 512 11.15 13.01 4.59
N CYS A 513 10.79 12.36 5.71
CA CYS A 513 11.38 11.10 6.17
C CYS A 513 12.89 11.18 6.50
N LYS A 514 13.43 12.37 6.79
CA LYS A 514 14.88 12.56 7.06
C LYS A 514 15.42 11.81 8.28
N LYS A 515 14.57 11.44 9.25
CA LYS A 515 15.00 10.66 10.42
C LYS A 515 15.04 9.15 10.15
N VAL A 516 14.39 8.68 9.07
CA VAL A 516 14.25 7.25 8.78
C VAL A 516 15.61 6.55 8.64
N PRO A 517 16.58 7.03 7.82
CA PRO A 517 17.84 6.31 7.64
C PRO A 517 18.61 6.11 8.95
N GLN A 518 18.63 7.13 9.81
CA GLN A 518 19.29 7.06 11.12
C GLN A 518 18.60 6.05 12.05
N LEU A 519 17.27 5.99 12.03
CA LEU A 519 16.50 5.02 12.83
C LEU A 519 16.69 3.59 12.30
N GLU A 520 16.77 3.41 10.98
CA GLU A 520 17.03 2.11 10.35
C GLU A 520 18.40 1.56 10.78
N GLU A 521 19.42 2.41 10.75
CA GLU A 521 20.78 2.07 11.16
C GLU A 521 20.85 1.74 12.66
N GLN A 522 20.23 2.55 13.52
CA GLN A 522 20.27 2.36 14.98
C GLN A 522 19.52 1.12 15.46
N LEU A 523 18.38 0.82 14.83
CA LEU A 523 17.49 -0.26 15.24
C LEU A 523 17.72 -1.55 14.45
N HIS A 524 18.51 -1.49 13.37
CA HIS A 524 18.70 -2.58 12.41
C HIS A 524 17.36 -3.14 11.88
N VAL A 525 16.46 -2.23 11.50
CA VAL A 525 15.14 -2.49 10.90
C VAL A 525 14.92 -1.58 9.70
N LEU A 526 13.89 -1.83 8.91
CA LEU A 526 13.50 -1.01 7.76
C LEU A 526 12.10 -0.43 7.98
N PHE A 527 11.85 0.80 7.51
CA PHE A 527 10.56 1.46 7.65
C PHE A 527 9.81 1.58 6.32
N GLU A 528 8.49 1.50 6.36
CA GLU A 528 7.61 1.86 5.24
C GLU A 528 6.53 2.81 5.75
N VAL A 529 6.40 3.96 5.09
CA VAL A 529 5.58 5.08 5.58
C VAL A 529 4.42 5.32 4.63
N ASP A 530 3.20 4.99 5.06
CA ASP A 530 1.97 5.34 4.34
C ASP A 530 1.31 6.55 5.00
N ARG A 531 1.51 7.72 4.38
CA ARG A 531 0.93 8.98 4.86
C ARG A 531 -0.57 9.08 4.58
N ALA A 532 -1.07 8.42 3.53
CA ALA A 532 -2.48 8.49 3.17
C ALA A 532 -3.33 7.72 4.18
N GLN A 533 -2.83 6.57 4.65
CA GLN A 533 -3.50 5.74 5.65
C GLN A 533 -3.03 6.00 7.08
N SER A 534 -2.10 6.94 7.29
CA SER A 534 -1.51 7.23 8.62
C SER A 534 -0.89 5.99 9.28
N LYS A 535 -0.14 5.20 8.49
CA LYS A 535 0.51 3.96 8.92
C LYS A 535 2.03 4.04 8.82
N LEU A 536 2.70 3.38 9.74
CA LEU A 536 4.13 3.12 9.72
C LEU A 536 4.35 1.61 9.90
N ILE A 537 4.92 0.96 8.90
CA ILE A 537 5.27 -0.46 8.96
C ILE A 537 6.77 -0.55 9.26
N VAL A 538 7.13 -1.37 10.24
CA VAL A 538 8.51 -1.65 10.62
C VAL A 538 8.81 -3.09 10.25
N TRP A 539 9.86 -3.30 9.47
CA TRP A 539 10.30 -4.59 8.98
C TRP A 539 11.64 -4.96 9.61
N GLY A 540 11.81 -6.18 10.06
CA GLY A 540 13.09 -6.62 10.61
C GLY A 540 13.07 -8.07 11.03
N HIS A 541 14.24 -8.60 11.42
CA HIS A 541 14.28 -9.90 12.07
C HIS A 541 13.45 -9.88 13.36
N PRO A 542 12.71 -10.97 13.69
CA PRO A 542 11.87 -11.03 14.88
C PRO A 542 12.57 -10.59 16.17
N GLU A 543 13.85 -10.94 16.32
CA GLU A 543 14.68 -10.57 17.48
C GLU A 543 14.91 -9.06 17.62
N LYS A 544 14.99 -8.32 16.49
CA LYS A 544 15.23 -6.87 16.47
C LYS A 544 13.92 -6.09 16.47
N LEU A 545 12.84 -6.68 15.98
CA LEU A 545 11.54 -6.04 15.85
C LEU A 545 10.95 -5.66 17.21
N SER A 546 11.09 -6.51 18.23
CA SER A 546 10.62 -6.21 19.60
C SER A 546 11.33 -4.99 20.20
N ASN A 547 12.65 -4.88 20.00
CA ASN A 547 13.43 -3.74 20.48
C ASN A 547 13.05 -2.44 19.74
N ALA A 548 12.88 -2.52 18.42
CA ALA A 548 12.43 -1.39 17.61
C ALA A 548 11.03 -0.91 18.05
N GLN A 549 10.11 -1.83 18.30
CA GLN A 549 8.76 -1.50 18.77
C GLN A 549 8.79 -0.73 20.10
N GLN A 550 9.58 -1.18 21.08
CA GLN A 550 9.71 -0.49 22.37
C GLN A 550 10.30 0.91 22.22
N CYS A 551 11.37 1.06 21.45
CA CYS A 551 12.02 2.35 21.22
C CYS A 551 11.07 3.36 20.55
N LEU A 552 10.38 2.94 19.49
CA LEU A 552 9.43 3.79 18.77
C LEU A 552 8.24 4.19 19.65
N GLN A 553 7.75 3.28 20.49
CA GLN A 553 6.66 3.57 21.42
C GLN A 553 7.05 4.64 22.44
N GLN A 554 8.30 4.63 22.93
CA GLN A 554 8.81 5.67 23.83
C GLN A 554 8.85 7.06 23.15
N ILE A 555 9.32 7.14 21.91
CA ILE A 555 9.33 8.38 21.12
C ILE A 555 7.90 8.90 20.93
N LEU A 556 6.97 8.01 20.55
CA LEU A 556 5.57 8.33 20.37
C LEU A 556 4.93 8.85 21.66
N ASN A 557 5.21 8.21 22.81
CA ASN A 557 4.65 8.63 24.09
C ASN A 557 5.11 10.03 24.49
N LYS A 558 6.40 10.34 24.34
CA LYS A 558 6.95 11.68 24.62
C LYS A 558 6.30 12.78 23.77
N GLU A 559 6.06 12.50 22.50
CA GLU A 559 5.43 13.47 21.58
C GLU A 559 3.92 13.57 21.81
N ARG A 560 3.24 12.48 22.16
CA ARG A 560 1.85 12.52 22.66
C ARG A 560 1.74 13.43 23.88
N ASP A 561 2.69 13.36 24.81
CA ASP A 561 2.68 14.20 26.00
C ASP A 561 2.93 15.68 25.70
N LYS A 562 3.75 16.01 24.70
CA LYS A 562 3.88 17.40 24.22
C LYS A 562 2.59 17.91 23.59
N LEU A 563 2.00 17.13 22.68
CA LEU A 563 0.76 17.49 22.00
C LEU A 563 -0.41 17.67 22.97
N ARG A 564 -0.43 16.90 24.08
CA ARG A 564 -1.40 17.06 25.17
C ARG A 564 -1.30 18.40 25.91
N ASN A 565 -0.12 19.04 25.89
CA ASN A 565 0.17 20.28 26.61
C ASN A 565 0.29 21.51 25.68
N GLU A 566 0.08 21.34 24.37
CA GLU A 566 0.20 22.43 23.40
C GLU A 566 -0.94 23.44 23.55
N LEU A 567 -0.61 24.74 23.41
CA LEU A 567 -1.55 25.86 23.39
C LEU A 567 -1.29 26.72 22.16
N GLN A 568 -2.31 26.89 21.31
CA GLN A 568 -2.24 27.69 20.10
C GLN A 568 -3.26 28.82 20.14
N GLU A 569 -2.84 30.05 19.85
CA GLU A 569 -3.70 31.22 19.80
C GLU A 569 -4.16 31.47 18.35
N PHE A 570 -5.47 31.53 18.14
CA PHE A 570 -6.10 31.78 16.84
C PHE A 570 -6.89 33.08 16.86
N GLN A 571 -6.73 33.90 15.83
CA GLN A 571 -7.58 35.07 15.64
C GLN A 571 -8.94 34.63 15.12
N ILE A 572 -9.98 35.15 15.77
CA ILE A 572 -11.36 34.81 15.47
C ILE A 572 -11.96 35.87 14.55
N VAL A 573 -12.13 37.08 15.08
CA VAL A 573 -12.83 38.19 14.43
C VAL A 573 -12.38 39.49 15.10
N GLY A 574 -12.02 40.51 14.31
CA GLY A 574 -11.48 41.77 14.83
C GLY A 574 -10.25 41.52 15.71
N SER A 575 -10.21 42.11 16.90
CA SER A 575 -9.17 41.91 17.92
C SER A 575 -9.41 40.69 18.84
N THR A 576 -10.54 39.97 18.68
CA THR A 576 -10.90 38.80 19.50
C THR A 576 -10.16 37.54 19.03
N ARG A 577 -9.59 36.80 19.99
CA ARG A 577 -8.73 35.62 19.76
C ARG A 577 -9.14 34.48 20.69
N ILE A 578 -8.82 33.24 20.34
CA ILE A 578 -9.06 32.05 21.19
C ILE A 578 -7.79 31.24 21.34
N LEU A 579 -7.53 30.82 22.57
CA LEU A 579 -6.46 29.90 22.89
C LEU A 579 -7.03 28.48 22.92
N LEU A 580 -6.51 27.62 22.05
CA LEU A 580 -6.91 26.23 21.94
C LEU A 580 -5.82 25.33 22.53
N GLY A 581 -6.23 24.42 23.41
CA GLY A 581 -5.39 23.35 23.95
C GLY A 581 -5.45 22.08 23.12
N ALA A 582 -4.88 20.99 23.63
CA ALA A 582 -4.99 19.66 23.03
C ALA A 582 -6.46 19.25 22.80
N GLY A 583 -6.73 18.56 21.69
CA GLY A 583 -8.10 18.26 21.26
C GLY A 583 -8.87 19.50 20.77
N ALA A 584 -8.15 20.61 20.62
CA ALA A 584 -8.65 21.94 20.35
C ALA A 584 -9.75 22.36 21.37
N GLU A 585 -9.53 21.96 22.62
CA GLU A 585 -10.25 22.44 23.78
C GLU A 585 -10.10 23.97 23.89
N PRO A 586 -11.19 24.75 23.86
CA PRO A 586 -11.10 26.19 24.03
C PRO A 586 -10.71 26.51 25.47
N ARG A 587 -9.49 26.99 25.68
CA ARG A 587 -8.93 27.29 27.00
C ARG A 587 -9.24 28.71 27.45
N LEU A 588 -9.25 29.66 26.52
CA LEU A 588 -9.53 31.06 26.83
C LEU A 588 -9.95 31.83 25.57
N VAL A 589 -10.93 32.73 25.69
CA VAL A 589 -11.24 33.73 24.64
C VAL A 589 -10.68 35.06 25.13
N LEU A 590 -9.84 35.69 24.31
CA LEU A 590 -9.23 36.99 24.56
C LEU A 590 -9.99 38.04 23.75
N VAL A 591 -10.57 39.04 24.42
CA VAL A 591 -11.35 40.09 23.76
C VAL A 591 -10.54 41.40 23.76
N GLU A 592 -10.48 42.08 22.62
CA GLU A 592 -9.82 43.39 22.47
C GLU A 592 -8.35 43.43 22.97
N ASP A 593 -8.07 44.29 23.96
CA ASP A 593 -6.75 44.53 24.55
C ASP A 593 -6.33 43.44 25.55
N GLU A 594 -7.04 42.32 25.61
CA GLU A 594 -6.66 41.18 26.44
C GLU A 594 -5.49 40.39 25.86
N TYR A 595 -4.54 40.06 26.71
CA TYR A 595 -3.38 39.25 26.36
C TYR A 595 -2.96 38.39 27.55
N ILE A 596 -2.47 37.20 27.25
CA ILE A 596 -1.78 36.33 28.20
C ILE A 596 -0.29 36.19 27.88
N LYS A 597 0.12 36.60 26.68
CA LYS A 597 1.49 36.53 26.20
C LYS A 597 2.13 37.91 26.23
N ILE A 598 3.34 37.99 26.78
CA ILE A 598 4.14 39.20 26.90
C ILE A 598 5.51 38.98 26.28
N PHE A 599 6.12 40.06 25.78
CA PHE A 599 7.49 40.09 25.29
C PHE A 599 8.37 40.88 26.26
N LEU A 600 9.47 40.27 26.67
CA LEU A 600 10.51 40.87 27.48
C LEU A 600 11.69 41.22 26.58
N LYS A 601 12.13 42.48 26.63
CA LYS A 601 13.28 43.02 25.90
C LYS A 601 14.35 43.52 26.87
N ASN A 602 15.57 43.64 26.36
CA ASN A 602 16.77 44.08 27.10
C ASN A 602 17.16 43.15 28.27
N LEU A 603 17.04 41.82 28.05
CA LEU A 603 17.41 40.82 29.05
C LEU A 603 18.94 40.67 29.20
N PRO A 604 19.45 40.33 30.41
CA PRO A 604 20.88 40.09 30.63
C PRO A 604 21.43 38.96 29.75
N LYS A 605 22.66 39.11 29.24
CA LYS A 605 23.27 38.16 28.28
C LYS A 605 23.38 36.71 28.76
N ASN A 606 23.40 36.46 30.08
CA ASN A 606 23.58 35.13 30.67
C ASN A 606 22.31 34.56 31.32
N ILE A 607 21.13 35.14 31.08
CA ILE A 607 19.89 34.65 31.69
C ILE A 607 19.40 33.35 31.03
N THR A 608 18.99 32.38 31.84
CA THR A 608 18.42 31.10 31.37
C THR A 608 16.90 31.13 31.34
N GLU A 609 16.28 30.24 30.55
CA GLU A 609 14.83 30.10 30.47
C GLU A 609 14.19 29.84 31.85
N LYS A 610 14.84 29.00 32.66
CA LYS A 610 14.42 28.70 34.04
C LYS A 610 14.44 29.94 34.94
N GLN A 611 15.47 30.78 34.84
CA GLN A 611 15.54 32.03 35.62
C GLN A 611 14.49 33.06 35.20
N ILE A 612 14.13 33.10 33.90
CA ILE A 612 13.03 33.95 33.43
C ILE A 612 11.70 33.43 33.98
N GLN A 613 11.49 32.11 33.93
CA GLN A 613 10.30 31.48 34.47
C GLN A 613 10.13 31.78 35.96
N GLU A 614 11.17 31.54 36.79
CA GLU A 614 11.14 31.79 38.23
C GLU A 614 10.79 33.26 38.56
N LYS A 615 11.37 34.22 37.82
CA LYS A 615 11.06 35.65 38.03
C LYS A 615 9.67 36.03 37.57
N CYS A 616 9.20 35.46 36.47
CA CYS A 616 7.87 35.74 35.93
C CYS A 616 6.75 35.06 36.74
N GLU A 617 7.02 33.93 37.39
CA GLU A 617 6.06 33.21 38.24
C GLU A 617 5.60 34.04 39.45
N LEU A 618 6.37 35.05 39.87
CA LEU A 618 6.00 36.00 40.92
C LEU A 618 4.71 36.78 40.60
N TYR A 619 4.38 36.96 39.31
CA TYR A 619 3.16 37.67 38.86
C TYR A 619 2.02 36.71 38.50
N GLY A 620 2.27 35.41 38.54
CA GLY A 620 1.29 34.33 38.36
C GLY A 620 1.81 33.17 37.52
N GLN A 621 1.00 32.10 37.41
CA GLN A 621 1.40 30.85 36.77
C GLN A 621 1.86 31.05 35.32
N VAL A 622 3.14 30.78 35.06
CA VAL A 622 3.74 30.78 33.72
C VAL A 622 3.48 29.42 33.09
N ARG A 623 2.95 29.42 31.86
CA ARG A 623 2.68 28.19 31.09
C ARG A 623 3.76 27.85 30.10
N ASN A 624 4.41 28.86 29.54
CA ASN A 624 5.46 28.67 28.56
C ASN A 624 6.39 29.88 28.56
N VAL A 625 7.69 29.61 28.44
CA VAL A 625 8.73 30.60 28.20
C VAL A 625 9.41 30.23 26.88
N THR A 626 9.69 31.20 26.03
CA THR A 626 10.41 30.95 24.78
C THR A 626 11.47 32.01 24.59
N MET A 627 12.73 31.58 24.57
CA MET A 627 13.88 32.46 24.36
C MET A 627 14.00 32.87 22.89
N ILE A 628 14.20 34.16 22.66
CA ILE A 628 14.37 34.77 21.34
C ILE A 628 15.74 35.47 21.31
N ARG A 629 16.71 34.85 20.64
CA ARG A 629 18.03 35.46 20.39
C ARG A 629 18.01 36.18 19.05
N THR A 630 18.33 37.47 19.05
CA THR A 630 18.46 38.25 17.81
C THR A 630 19.92 38.33 17.37
N ASN A 631 20.18 38.54 16.08
CA ASN A 631 21.53 38.59 15.48
C ASN A 631 22.44 39.70 16.05
N TYR A 632 21.87 40.68 16.77
CA TYR A 632 22.59 41.84 17.33
C TYR A 632 22.99 41.67 18.80
N ASN A 633 23.14 40.44 19.28
CA ASN A 633 23.62 40.12 20.63
C ASN A 633 22.72 40.64 21.78
N SER A 634 21.44 40.93 21.48
CA SER A 634 20.40 41.25 22.46
C SER A 634 19.45 40.07 22.66
N ILE A 635 19.17 39.75 23.92
CA ILE A 635 18.31 38.63 24.32
C ILE A 635 16.92 39.17 24.63
N SER A 636 15.91 38.54 24.05
CA SER A 636 14.50 38.76 24.35
C SER A 636 13.84 37.43 24.69
N ALA A 637 12.69 37.45 25.34
CA ALA A 637 11.91 36.26 25.59
C ALA A 637 10.43 36.56 25.45
N SER A 638 9.64 35.55 25.07
CA SER A 638 8.19 35.61 25.19
C SER A 638 7.73 34.72 26.33
N VAL A 639 6.86 35.24 27.19
CA VAL A 639 6.33 34.54 28.36
C VAL A 639 4.81 34.50 28.23
N THR A 640 4.22 33.31 28.37
CA THR A 640 2.76 33.12 28.32
C THR A 640 2.25 32.72 29.70
N TYR A 641 1.32 33.51 30.24
CA TYR A 641 0.68 33.29 31.53
C TYR A 641 -0.62 32.49 31.42
N GLY A 642 -1.05 31.90 32.54
CA GLY A 642 -2.31 31.15 32.61
C GLY A 642 -3.56 32.01 32.56
N ILE A 643 -3.48 33.30 32.95
CA ILE A 643 -4.61 34.24 33.01
C ILE A 643 -4.19 35.66 32.58
N CYS A 644 -5.13 36.43 32.02
CA CYS A 644 -4.88 37.80 31.54
C CYS A 644 -4.40 38.75 32.65
N ARG A 645 -4.92 38.57 33.88
CA ARG A 645 -4.56 39.41 35.03
C ARG A 645 -3.06 39.35 35.34
N SER A 646 -2.48 38.15 35.34
CA SER A 646 -1.06 37.93 35.59
C SER A 646 -0.17 38.54 34.51
N ALA A 647 -0.57 38.41 33.24
CA ALA A 647 0.16 39.04 32.14
C ALA A 647 0.13 40.57 32.22
N ARG A 648 -1.00 41.18 32.59
CA ARG A 648 -1.10 42.65 32.78
C ARG A 648 -0.25 43.14 33.95
N LEU A 649 -0.30 42.44 35.08
CA LEU A 649 0.54 42.73 36.26
C LEU A 649 2.02 42.62 35.92
N ALA A 650 2.41 41.57 35.19
CA ALA A 650 3.76 41.38 34.73
C ALA A 650 4.22 42.53 33.83
N VAL A 651 3.41 43.00 32.88
CA VAL A 651 3.78 44.11 31.98
C VAL A 651 4.02 45.42 32.75
N THR A 652 3.15 45.75 33.71
CA THR A 652 3.26 47.00 34.48
C THR A 652 4.41 46.97 35.48
N GLN A 653 4.66 45.83 36.13
CA GLN A 653 5.68 45.74 37.18
C GLN A 653 7.07 45.42 36.62
N LEU A 654 7.18 44.49 35.66
CA LEU A 654 8.49 44.12 35.08
C LEU A 654 9.14 45.27 34.31
N SER A 655 8.34 46.16 33.71
CA SER A 655 8.87 47.33 32.99
C SER A 655 9.54 48.35 33.92
N CYS A 656 9.28 48.27 35.22
CA CYS A 656 9.87 49.12 36.25
C CYS A 656 11.07 48.45 36.95
N GLU A 657 11.34 47.17 36.67
CA GLU A 657 12.41 46.42 37.32
C GLU A 657 13.75 46.46 36.57
N LYS A 658 14.83 46.36 37.36
CA LYS A 658 16.19 46.14 36.86
C LYS A 658 16.64 44.73 37.17
N TRP A 659 16.96 43.96 36.14
CA TRP A 659 17.53 42.63 36.31
C TRP A 659 19.02 42.69 36.02
N ASN A 660 19.85 42.45 37.05
CA ASN A 660 21.31 42.51 36.96
C ASN A 660 21.81 43.82 36.32
N GLY A 661 21.19 44.96 36.68
CA GLY A 661 21.54 46.29 36.16
C GLY A 661 20.85 46.68 34.84
N CYS A 662 20.26 45.74 34.10
CA CYS A 662 19.51 46.01 32.87
C CYS A 662 18.06 46.38 33.16
N GLN A 663 17.59 47.52 32.67
CA GLN A 663 16.17 47.88 32.70
C GLN A 663 15.40 46.95 31.77
N ILE A 664 14.43 46.21 32.30
CA ILE A 664 13.60 45.32 31.50
C ILE A 664 12.44 46.11 30.89
N TYR A 665 12.11 45.78 29.64
CA TYR A 665 10.93 46.32 28.97
C TYR A 665 9.97 45.18 28.67
N ALA A 666 8.81 45.18 29.32
CA ALA A 666 7.75 44.22 29.07
C ALA A 666 6.65 44.87 28.23
N SER A 667 6.26 44.22 27.14
CA SER A 667 5.16 44.69 26.28
C SER A 667 4.20 43.55 25.97
N PRO A 668 2.89 43.81 25.79
CA PRO A 668 1.96 42.81 25.30
C PRO A 668 2.38 42.30 23.91
N SER A 669 1.95 41.08 23.56
CA SER A 669 2.26 40.49 22.25
C SER A 669 1.53 41.11 21.06
N TYR A 670 0.58 42.01 21.31
CA TYR A 670 -0.21 42.68 20.28
C TYR A 670 -0.12 44.21 20.41
N THR A 671 0.12 44.90 19.29
CA THR A 671 0.12 46.37 19.18
C THR A 671 -1.17 46.85 18.52
N ARG A 672 -1.83 47.84 19.14
CA ARG A 672 -3.08 48.48 18.72
C ARG A 672 -3.17 48.71 17.21
N THR A 673 -4.09 48.02 16.54
CA THR A 673 -4.66 48.44 15.27
C THR A 673 -6.00 49.12 15.54
N SER A 674 -6.18 50.30 14.95
CA SER A 674 -7.31 51.24 15.08
C SER A 674 -8.68 50.58 15.22
N VAL A 675 -9.37 50.89 16.31
CA VAL A 675 -10.76 50.52 16.55
C VAL A 675 -11.66 51.47 15.75
N ASP A 676 -12.31 50.98 14.71
CA ASP A 676 -13.44 51.66 14.08
C ASP A 676 -14.68 51.40 14.95
N THR A 677 -15.09 52.41 15.71
CA THR A 677 -16.32 52.39 16.51
C THR A 677 -17.52 52.58 15.58
N ASN A 678 -17.98 51.51 14.93
CA ASN A 678 -19.33 51.44 14.41
C ASN A 678 -19.86 50.01 14.40
N LYS A 679 -21.09 49.86 14.92
CA LYS A 679 -21.92 48.65 15.02
C LYS A 679 -21.46 47.48 14.14
N GLN A 680 -20.86 46.47 14.76
CA GLN A 680 -20.79 45.13 14.17
C GLN A 680 -21.16 44.09 15.23
N ASN A 681 -22.29 43.41 14.99
CA ASN A 681 -22.67 42.19 15.68
C ASN A 681 -21.77 41.07 15.15
N TYR A 682 -20.97 40.48 16.03
CA TYR A 682 -20.14 39.34 15.66
C TYR A 682 -20.71 38.05 16.22
N LYS A 683 -20.87 37.07 15.34
CA LYS A 683 -21.23 35.69 15.66
C LYS A 683 -20.03 34.83 15.29
N LEU A 684 -19.35 34.25 16.28
CA LEU A 684 -18.39 33.17 16.04
C LEU A 684 -19.03 31.83 16.41
N LYS A 685 -19.07 30.91 15.45
CA LYS A 685 -19.26 29.48 15.68
C LYS A 685 -17.99 28.77 15.20
N ALA A 686 -17.23 28.21 16.13
CA ALA A 686 -16.11 27.33 15.82
C ALA A 686 -16.45 25.91 16.29
N GLU A 687 -16.42 24.95 15.37
CA GLU A 687 -16.65 23.53 15.63
C GLU A 687 -15.44 22.74 15.14
N TRP A 688 -14.93 21.85 15.98
CA TRP A 688 -14.13 20.70 15.56
C TRP A 688 -14.26 19.59 16.58
N PHE A 689 -14.05 18.37 16.12
CA PHE A 689 -14.24 17.15 16.88
C PHE A 689 -12.91 16.42 17.03
N MET A 690 -12.63 15.96 18.24
CA MET A 690 -11.69 14.87 18.53
C MET A 690 -12.48 13.88 19.39
N THR A 691 -12.72 12.68 18.87
CA THR A 691 -13.72 11.71 19.35
C THR A 691 -13.51 11.24 20.80
N GLU A 692 -14.54 11.33 21.64
CA GLU A 692 -15.30 10.25 22.33
C GLU A 692 -16.43 10.89 23.16
N SER A 693 -17.49 10.13 23.44
CA SER A 693 -18.86 10.51 23.80
C SER A 693 -19.09 11.68 24.78
N GLU A 694 -19.75 12.76 24.34
CA GLU A 694 -20.38 13.74 25.26
C GLU A 694 -21.85 13.36 25.55
N CYS A 695 -22.20 13.09 26.81
CA CYS A 695 -23.59 13.09 27.27
C CYS A 695 -23.99 14.52 27.64
N ASN A 696 -25.00 15.07 26.95
CA ASN A 696 -25.44 16.45 27.15
C ASN A 696 -26.94 16.48 27.53
N GLY A 697 -27.26 17.03 28.70
CA GLY A 697 -28.62 17.25 29.17
C GLY A 697 -29.07 18.72 29.04
N ARG A 698 -30.36 18.95 28.77
CA ARG A 698 -30.94 20.30 28.72
C ARG A 698 -32.23 20.35 29.52
N VAL A 699 -32.30 21.29 30.45
CA VAL A 699 -33.49 21.58 31.26
C VAL A 699 -33.94 23.00 30.94
N THR A 700 -35.19 23.16 30.49
CA THR A 700 -35.72 24.47 30.11
C THR A 700 -36.77 24.88 31.13
N PHE A 701 -36.66 26.11 31.64
CA PHE A 701 -37.53 26.63 32.67
C PHE A 701 -38.27 27.84 32.13
N ASN A 702 -39.53 28.01 32.51
CA ASN A 702 -40.31 29.14 31.98
C ASN A 702 -40.07 30.42 32.80
N LYS A 703 -39.42 30.33 33.96
CA LYS A 703 -39.11 31.46 34.85
C LYS A 703 -37.62 31.47 35.23
N LEU A 704 -37.02 32.66 35.18
CA LEU A 704 -35.57 32.84 35.35
C LEU A 704 -35.09 32.47 36.76
N GLN A 705 -35.89 32.78 37.79
CA GLN A 705 -35.54 32.51 39.19
C GLN A 705 -35.50 31.01 39.51
N GLU A 706 -36.35 30.20 38.88
CA GLU A 706 -36.36 28.74 39.05
C GLU A 706 -35.15 28.11 38.36
N ALA A 707 -34.81 28.61 37.17
CA ALA A 707 -33.60 28.23 36.45
C ALA A 707 -32.32 28.52 37.26
N GLN A 708 -32.26 29.70 37.92
CA GLN A 708 -31.11 30.12 38.74
C GLN A 708 -30.96 29.26 40.01
N ARG A 709 -32.06 28.93 40.69
CA ARG A 709 -32.04 28.03 41.85
C ARG A 709 -31.62 26.61 41.46
N ALA A 710 -32.14 26.09 40.34
CA ALA A 710 -31.75 24.78 39.83
C ALA A 710 -30.25 24.74 39.47
N TYR A 711 -29.73 25.79 38.81
CA TYR A 711 -28.30 25.92 38.52
C TYR A 711 -27.44 25.85 39.78
N GLN A 712 -27.80 26.57 40.84
CA GLN A 712 -27.09 26.52 42.13
C GLN A 712 -27.12 25.11 42.75
N VAL A 713 -28.29 24.47 42.81
CA VAL A 713 -28.42 23.12 43.38
C VAL A 713 -27.60 22.08 42.61
N PHE A 714 -27.60 22.11 41.27
CA PHE A 714 -26.86 21.15 40.45
C PHE A 714 -25.34 21.38 40.48
N THR A 715 -24.91 22.64 40.61
CA THR A 715 -23.49 22.99 40.73
C THR A 715 -22.95 22.63 42.12
N ASP A 716 -23.73 22.88 43.17
CA ASP A 716 -23.29 22.75 44.56
C ASP A 716 -23.34 21.32 45.09
N ARG A 717 -24.29 20.48 44.64
CA ARG A 717 -24.50 19.13 45.21
C ARG A 717 -24.15 17.95 44.30
N CYS A 718 -24.07 18.15 42.98
CA CYS A 718 -23.88 17.03 42.03
C CYS A 718 -22.61 17.15 41.16
N HIS A 719 -21.76 18.16 41.39
CA HIS A 719 -20.50 18.41 40.68
C HIS A 719 -20.62 18.43 39.13
N PHE A 720 -21.80 18.76 38.59
CA PHE A 720 -22.01 18.85 37.15
C PHE A 720 -21.47 20.18 36.60
N ARG A 721 -21.00 20.18 35.34
CA ARG A 721 -20.66 21.42 34.63
C ARG A 721 -21.95 21.99 34.02
N CYS A 722 -22.58 22.91 34.73
CA CYS A 722 -23.77 23.59 34.27
C CYS A 722 -23.39 24.89 33.55
N GLN A 723 -24.10 25.23 32.47
CA GLN A 723 -24.04 26.49 31.75
C GLN A 723 -25.44 27.10 31.68
N PHE A 724 -25.54 28.35 32.09
CA PHE A 724 -26.80 29.08 32.13
C PHE A 724 -26.94 29.97 30.90
N GLU A 725 -28.01 29.82 30.12
CA GLU A 725 -28.27 30.62 28.92
C GLU A 725 -29.65 31.28 29.00
N ILE A 726 -29.68 32.61 28.89
CA ILE A 726 -30.91 33.39 28.95
C ILE A 726 -31.42 33.64 27.53
N ASN A 727 -32.57 33.04 27.19
CA ASN A 727 -33.36 33.39 26.02
C ASN A 727 -34.54 34.28 26.45
N PRO A 728 -34.83 35.40 25.74
CA PRO A 728 -35.85 36.37 26.15
C PRO A 728 -37.28 35.81 26.22
N ILE A 729 -37.56 34.64 25.64
CA ILE A 729 -38.90 34.01 25.66
C ILE A 729 -38.98 32.85 26.66
N ASN A 730 -37.88 32.11 26.90
CA ASN A 730 -37.84 30.99 27.86
C ASN A 730 -36.42 30.77 28.40
N PRO A 731 -36.15 31.04 29.67
CA PRO A 731 -34.82 30.85 30.26
C PRO A 731 -34.38 29.37 30.29
N MET A 732 -33.11 29.09 30.03
CA MET A 732 -32.62 27.73 29.85
C MET A 732 -31.39 27.44 30.70
N VAL A 733 -31.33 26.22 31.25
CA VAL A 733 -30.13 25.68 31.90
C VAL A 733 -29.65 24.46 31.14
N LYS A 734 -28.40 24.50 30.68
CA LYS A 734 -27.76 23.39 29.95
C LYS A 734 -26.75 22.74 30.88
N CYS A 735 -26.82 21.43 31.07
CA CYS A 735 -25.91 20.71 31.97
C CYS A 735 -25.19 19.62 31.17
N SER A 736 -23.86 19.58 31.26
CA SER A 736 -23.04 18.54 30.62
C SER A 736 -22.25 17.76 31.67
N TRP A 737 -22.07 16.46 31.43
CA TRP A 737 -21.25 15.62 32.29
C TRP A 737 -20.53 14.52 31.50
N PRO A 738 -19.29 14.16 31.89
CA PRO A 738 -18.56 13.03 31.34
C PRO A 738 -18.86 11.72 32.12
N LEU A 739 -19.10 10.61 31.41
CA LEU A 739 -18.91 9.26 31.95
C LEU A 739 -17.45 8.85 31.66
N LYS A 740 -16.66 8.45 32.67
CA LYS A 740 -15.31 7.90 32.48
C LYS A 740 -15.13 6.61 33.29
N PRO A 741 -14.49 5.56 32.75
CA PRO A 741 -13.87 4.53 33.58
C PRO A 741 -12.47 4.99 34.07
N HIS A 742 -12.21 4.75 35.35
CA HIS A 742 -11.23 5.31 36.31
C HIS A 742 -9.78 4.72 36.21
N HIS A 743 -8.68 5.12 36.88
CA HIS A 743 -8.13 6.25 37.68
C HIS A 743 -6.63 5.96 38.01
N GLY A 744 -5.86 6.94 38.56
CA GLY A 744 -4.58 6.74 39.26
C GLY A 744 -3.99 8.06 39.80
N HIS A 745 -3.70 8.12 41.11
CA HIS A 745 -3.57 9.33 41.97
C HIS A 745 -2.13 9.73 42.36
N ALA A 746 -1.94 10.98 42.85
CA ALA A 746 -1.06 11.32 44.00
C ALA A 746 -1.38 12.71 44.62
N ILE A 747 -1.76 12.69 45.92
CA ILE A 747 -1.23 13.40 47.11
C ILE A 747 -1.02 14.93 47.05
N VAL A 748 -1.34 15.81 48.02
CA VAL A 748 -2.02 15.88 49.35
C VAL A 748 -2.06 17.39 49.69
N ASN A 749 -3.04 17.88 50.45
CA ASN A 749 -2.78 18.75 51.63
C ASN A 749 -3.99 18.87 52.55
N PHE A 750 -3.70 18.69 53.84
CA PHE A 750 -4.59 18.65 54.99
C PHE A 750 -4.86 20.05 55.56
N SER A 751 -5.89 20.19 56.40
CA SER A 751 -6.26 21.45 57.02
C SER A 751 -5.75 21.68 58.46
N THR A 752 -5.17 20.70 59.18
CA THR A 752 -4.50 20.94 60.49
C THR A 752 -3.56 19.80 60.96
N VAL A 753 -2.71 20.15 61.94
CA VAL A 753 -1.43 19.54 62.36
C VAL A 753 -1.50 18.35 63.33
N GLU A 754 -2.66 17.97 63.88
CA GLU A 754 -2.64 17.17 65.13
C GLU A 754 -2.92 15.66 65.05
N GLN A 755 -3.21 15.05 63.89
CA GLN A 755 -3.49 13.60 63.84
C GLN A 755 -2.87 12.91 62.60
N ALA A 756 -1.62 13.24 62.31
CA ALA A 756 -0.72 12.44 61.47
C ALA A 756 -0.15 11.21 62.22
N GLN A 757 -0.93 10.61 63.09
CA GLN A 757 -0.60 9.44 63.91
C GLN A 757 -1.91 8.62 63.92
N GLU A 758 -2.06 7.43 63.35
CA GLU A 758 -1.20 6.25 63.29
C GLU A 758 -1.75 5.25 62.24
N ARG A 759 -0.85 4.47 61.62
CA ARG A 759 -0.97 3.08 61.10
C ARG A 759 -1.96 2.83 59.93
N GLU A 760 -1.47 2.54 58.72
CA GLU A 760 -1.09 1.19 58.21
C GLU A 760 -2.13 0.13 58.59
N SER A 761 -2.92 -0.47 57.69
CA SER A 761 -2.50 -1.41 56.63
C SER A 761 -3.77 -2.15 56.14
N VAL A 762 -3.84 -2.58 54.85
CA VAL A 762 -4.48 -3.83 54.33
C VAL A 762 -4.55 -3.75 52.79
N PHE A 763 -4.04 -4.80 52.13
CA PHE A 763 -4.04 -5.02 50.67
C PHE A 763 -5.11 -6.07 50.28
N ILE A 764 -5.73 -5.92 49.10
CA ILE A 764 -6.58 -6.93 48.44
C ILE A 764 -6.01 -7.19 47.04
N GLU A 765 -5.68 -8.45 46.73
CA GLU A 765 -5.32 -8.88 45.36
C GLU A 765 -6.43 -9.76 44.74
N PRO A 766 -6.85 -9.49 43.49
CA PRO A 766 -7.77 -10.35 42.75
C PRO A 766 -7.03 -11.54 42.12
N TYR A 767 -7.57 -12.76 42.29
CA TYR A 767 -7.16 -13.96 41.55
C TYR A 767 -8.28 -14.44 40.62
N GLN A 768 -7.93 -14.74 39.38
CA GLN A 768 -8.86 -15.16 38.33
C GLN A 768 -8.75 -16.68 38.12
N HIS A 769 -9.84 -17.43 38.31
CA HIS A 769 -9.93 -18.84 37.90
C HIS A 769 -11.31 -19.09 37.27
N ASP A 770 -11.33 -19.65 36.06
CA ASP A 770 -12.54 -19.97 35.27
C ASP A 770 -13.56 -18.83 35.11
N GLY A 771 -13.08 -17.61 34.84
CA GLY A 771 -13.93 -16.51 34.39
C GLY A 771 -14.92 -15.96 35.43
N ARG A 772 -14.77 -16.29 36.71
CA ARG A 772 -15.53 -15.71 37.83
C ARG A 772 -14.62 -14.93 38.77
N VAL A 773 -15.05 -13.74 39.19
CA VAL A 773 -14.38 -12.97 40.25
C VAL A 773 -14.93 -13.46 41.58
N VAL A 774 -14.06 -14.00 42.44
CA VAL A 774 -14.41 -14.40 43.80
C VAL A 774 -13.63 -13.50 44.75
N ALA A 775 -14.33 -12.81 45.65
CA ALA A 775 -13.70 -12.08 46.75
C ALA A 775 -13.68 -12.98 47.99
N TYR A 776 -12.54 -13.04 48.67
CA TYR A 776 -12.44 -13.59 50.01
C TYR A 776 -12.23 -12.42 50.97
N VAL A 777 -13.06 -12.33 51.99
CA VAL A 777 -12.83 -11.43 53.12
C VAL A 777 -12.46 -12.31 54.30
N GLN A 778 -11.32 -12.01 54.91
CA GLN A 778 -10.77 -12.78 56.01
C GLN A 778 -10.99 -11.97 57.29
N PHE A 779 -11.76 -12.54 58.22
CA PHE A 779 -12.02 -11.94 59.52
C PHE A 779 -11.25 -12.73 60.58
N THR A 780 -10.60 -12.02 61.50
CA THR A 780 -9.85 -12.61 62.62
C THR A 780 -10.70 -12.81 63.87
N ASP A 781 -11.88 -12.21 63.91
CA ASP A 781 -12.81 -12.24 65.04
C ASP A 781 -14.23 -12.63 64.57
N GLU A 782 -14.86 -13.57 65.28
CA GLU A 782 -16.17 -14.13 64.90
C GLU A 782 -17.30 -13.11 65.14
N GLN A 783 -17.13 -12.19 66.08
CA GLN A 783 -18.12 -11.18 66.41
C GLN A 783 -18.14 -10.06 65.36
N GLU A 784 -16.98 -9.62 64.86
CA GLU A 784 -16.86 -8.71 63.71
C GLU A 784 -17.48 -9.31 62.42
N MET A 785 -17.30 -10.61 62.20
CA MET A 785 -17.93 -11.30 61.07
C MET A 785 -19.45 -11.37 61.20
N ARG A 786 -19.96 -11.64 62.42
CA ARG A 786 -21.41 -11.68 62.69
C ARG A 786 -22.04 -10.29 62.60
N GLU A 787 -21.41 -9.25 63.15
CA GLU A 787 -21.88 -7.86 63.06
C GLU A 787 -21.89 -7.35 61.62
N ALA A 788 -20.85 -7.66 60.83
CA ALA A 788 -20.83 -7.31 59.40
C ALA A 788 -21.89 -8.06 58.59
N VAL A 789 -22.16 -9.34 58.90
CA VAL A 789 -23.22 -10.12 58.25
C VAL A 789 -24.61 -9.63 58.66
N ASP A 790 -24.81 -9.26 59.93
CA ASP A 790 -26.06 -8.72 60.43
C ASP A 790 -26.31 -7.29 59.91
N GLU A 791 -25.30 -6.44 59.79
CA GLU A 791 -25.41 -5.10 59.18
C GLU A 791 -25.76 -5.19 57.68
N ILE A 792 -25.26 -6.21 56.99
CA ILE A 792 -25.59 -6.47 55.58
C ILE A 792 -27.01 -7.04 55.45
N ASN A 793 -27.45 -7.89 56.38
CA ASN A 793 -28.81 -8.44 56.39
C ASN A 793 -29.87 -7.41 56.82
N ASP A 794 -29.57 -6.51 57.75
CA ASP A 794 -30.48 -5.43 58.17
C ASP A 794 -30.71 -4.41 57.03
N ARG A 795 -29.72 -4.20 56.16
CA ARG A 795 -29.86 -3.37 54.96
C ARG A 795 -30.64 -4.06 53.82
N GLN A 796 -31.04 -5.33 53.95
CA GLN A 796 -31.77 -6.10 52.91
C GLN A 796 -33.30 -6.04 52.96
N THR A 797 -33.93 -5.31 53.90
CA THR A 797 -35.41 -5.26 54.00
C THR A 797 -36.09 -4.14 53.21
N SER A 798 -35.38 -3.28 52.45
CA SER A 798 -35.99 -2.05 51.90
C SER A 798 -35.96 -1.83 50.38
N VAL A 799 -35.48 -2.75 49.53
CA VAL A 799 -35.61 -2.59 48.06
C VAL A 799 -35.88 -3.93 47.36
N GLY A 800 -36.96 -4.00 46.59
CA GLY A 800 -37.44 -5.21 45.94
C GLY A 800 -36.69 -5.62 44.67
N ALA A 801 -36.58 -6.95 44.51
CA ALA A 801 -36.25 -7.75 43.31
C ALA A 801 -34.75 -7.96 42.93
N GLY A 802 -34.15 -8.97 43.57
CA GLY A 802 -32.93 -9.66 43.14
C GLY A 802 -32.34 -10.55 44.24
N LEU A 803 -33.01 -11.66 44.58
CA LEU A 803 -32.73 -12.53 45.74
C LEU A 803 -31.26 -13.01 45.85
N LEU A 804 -30.54 -12.55 46.88
CA LEU A 804 -29.36 -13.21 47.44
C LEU A 804 -29.81 -14.15 48.56
N ARG A 805 -29.28 -15.38 48.63
CA ARG A 805 -29.50 -16.29 49.77
C ARG A 805 -28.16 -16.64 50.40
N LEU A 806 -27.97 -16.27 51.65
CA LEU A 806 -26.77 -16.58 52.44
C LEU A 806 -26.91 -17.98 53.06
N SER A 807 -25.84 -18.78 53.02
CA SER A 807 -25.71 -19.98 53.84
C SER A 807 -24.31 -20.08 54.43
N VAL A 808 -24.20 -20.10 55.75
CA VAL A 808 -22.96 -20.32 56.49
C VAL A 808 -22.62 -21.81 56.41
N VAL A 809 -21.45 -22.18 55.87
CA VAL A 809 -20.98 -23.57 55.89
C VAL A 809 -19.74 -23.64 56.77
N GLN A 810 -19.88 -24.25 57.94
CA GLN A 810 -18.76 -24.57 58.82
C GLN A 810 -18.19 -25.92 58.37
N GLN A 811 -16.99 -25.95 57.75
CA GLN A 811 -16.31 -27.20 57.40
C GLN A 811 -15.04 -27.38 58.23
N GLN A 812 -15.05 -28.34 59.14
CA GLN A 812 -13.87 -28.84 59.83
C GLN A 812 -12.91 -29.50 58.83
N ARG A 813 -11.65 -29.04 58.78
CA ARG A 813 -10.59 -29.64 57.98
C ARG A 813 -10.16 -31.00 58.58
N GLN A 814 -10.55 -32.11 57.94
CA GLN A 814 -9.73 -33.33 57.99
C GLN A 814 -8.53 -33.17 57.06
N THR A 815 -7.33 -33.37 57.60
CA THR A 815 -6.05 -33.36 56.88
C THR A 815 -5.43 -34.76 56.94
N ASN A 816 -4.96 -35.27 55.80
CA ASN A 816 -3.86 -36.24 55.72
C ASN A 816 -2.65 -35.46 55.17
N ILE A 817 -1.83 -34.84 56.02
CA ILE A 817 -0.53 -35.31 56.57
C ILE A 817 0.55 -35.43 55.46
N ARG A 818 1.61 -34.60 55.43
CA ARG A 818 2.81 -34.62 56.31
C ARG A 818 3.56 -33.27 56.19
N ARG A 819 3.68 -32.47 57.28
CA ARG A 819 4.83 -32.31 58.24
C ARG A 819 6.06 -31.62 57.62
N LYS A 820 6.65 -30.52 58.13
CA LYS A 820 6.83 -29.85 59.45
C LYS A 820 7.31 -28.39 59.16
N THR A 821 7.19 -27.33 59.96
CA THR A 821 7.09 -27.09 61.42
C THR A 821 6.71 -25.60 61.71
N ASN A 822 5.88 -25.41 62.76
CA ASN A 822 5.69 -24.26 63.70
C ASN A 822 5.44 -22.84 63.16
N ASP A 823 4.54 -21.99 63.70
CA ASP A 823 3.56 -22.03 64.80
C ASP A 823 2.56 -20.85 64.57
N ASN A 824 1.41 -20.88 65.27
CA ASN A 824 0.24 -19.98 65.24
C ASN A 824 -0.92 -20.39 64.31
N LYS A 825 -1.88 -21.13 64.88
CA LYS A 825 -3.21 -21.37 64.30
C LYS A 825 -4.19 -20.31 64.84
N GLN A 826 -4.70 -19.44 63.97
CA GLN A 826 -5.98 -18.74 64.16
C GLN A 826 -7.04 -19.40 63.28
N ASP A 827 -8.23 -19.61 63.82
CA ASP A 827 -9.38 -20.13 63.06
C ASP A 827 -9.80 -19.10 62.00
N GLU A 828 -10.01 -19.56 60.76
CA GLU A 828 -10.18 -18.72 59.59
C GLU A 828 -11.60 -18.91 59.01
N PHE A 829 -12.43 -17.86 59.05
CA PHE A 829 -13.78 -17.89 58.51
C PHE A 829 -13.82 -17.25 57.10
N ARG A 830 -14.49 -17.89 56.13
CA ARG A 830 -14.57 -17.42 54.73
C ARG A 830 -16.00 -17.56 54.16
N VAL A 831 -16.46 -16.56 53.42
CA VAL A 831 -17.77 -16.52 52.73
C VAL A 831 -17.58 -16.38 51.20
N LYS A 832 -18.45 -16.99 50.38
CA LYS A 832 -18.40 -16.97 48.88
C LYS A 832 -19.72 -16.48 48.26
N LEU A 833 -19.64 -15.79 47.12
CA LEU A 833 -20.79 -15.23 46.36
C LEU A 833 -20.72 -15.59 44.85
N TYR A 834 -21.87 -15.70 44.15
CA TYR A 834 -22.00 -16.00 42.70
C TYR A 834 -23.09 -15.16 41.99
N GLN A 835 -23.02 -15.02 40.64
CA GLN A 835 -24.05 -14.38 39.78
C GLN A 835 -24.25 -15.13 38.44
N LEU A 836 -25.45 -15.10 37.83
CA LEU A 836 -25.81 -15.64 36.49
C LEU A 836 -26.70 -14.65 35.64
N PRO A 837 -26.80 -14.79 34.29
CA PRO A 837 -27.13 -13.71 33.34
C PRO A 837 -28.53 -13.74 32.66
N SER A 838 -28.93 -12.64 31.99
CA SER A 838 -30.01 -12.61 30.98
C SER A 838 -29.74 -11.63 29.80
N HIS A 839 -30.03 -12.12 28.58
CA HIS A 839 -29.49 -11.77 27.24
C HIS A 839 -29.80 -10.40 26.60
N ILE A 840 -28.75 -9.79 25.99
CA ILE A 840 -28.71 -9.25 24.61
C ILE A 840 -27.30 -9.56 24.06
N ASP A 841 -27.19 -10.17 22.88
CA ASP A 841 -25.88 -10.40 22.23
C ASP A 841 -25.41 -9.11 21.53
N GLU A 842 -24.64 -8.29 22.26
CA GLU A 842 -24.04 -7.02 21.79
C GLU A 842 -23.23 -7.17 20.49
N ARG A 843 -22.67 -8.36 20.22
CA ARG A 843 -21.82 -8.60 19.04
C ARG A 843 -22.62 -8.66 17.74
N LEU A 844 -23.89 -9.06 17.79
CA LEU A 844 -24.78 -9.05 16.62
C LEU A 844 -25.21 -7.62 16.27
N LEU A 845 -25.51 -6.80 17.29
CA LEU A 845 -25.99 -5.43 17.15
C LEU A 845 -24.93 -4.49 16.53
N ILE A 846 -23.66 -4.62 16.95
CA ILE A 846 -22.54 -3.82 16.44
C ILE A 846 -22.11 -4.26 15.04
N ARG A 847 -22.26 -5.56 14.69
CA ARG A 847 -21.97 -6.06 13.34
C ARG A 847 -22.97 -5.57 12.30
N GLU A 848 -24.25 -5.50 12.64
CA GLU A 848 -25.28 -5.06 11.68
C GLU A 848 -25.37 -3.53 11.52
N LEU A 849 -25.04 -2.74 12.56
CA LEU A 849 -25.02 -1.27 12.48
C LEU A 849 -23.87 -0.73 11.60
N ASN A 850 -22.78 -1.48 11.48
CA ASN A 850 -21.61 -1.10 10.67
C ASN A 850 -21.74 -1.45 9.17
N GLN A 851 -22.84 -2.08 8.75
CA GLN A 851 -22.98 -2.60 7.38
C GLN A 851 -23.55 -1.62 6.35
N TYR A 852 -23.86 -0.37 6.71
CA TYR A 852 -24.50 0.58 5.78
C TYR A 852 -23.75 1.92 5.72
N ASN A 853 -22.67 1.95 4.93
CA ASN A 853 -22.16 3.18 4.33
C ASN A 853 -23.03 3.51 3.11
N ILE A 854 -24.06 4.33 3.29
CA ILE A 854 -24.83 4.88 2.17
C ILE A 854 -24.35 6.30 1.88
N SER A 855 -24.20 6.57 0.58
CA SER A 855 -23.66 7.74 -0.10
C SER A 855 -23.88 9.13 0.51
N ASN A 856 -22.98 10.05 0.15
CA ASN A 856 -22.92 11.50 0.49
C ASN A 856 -24.21 12.34 0.30
N SER A 857 -25.35 11.75 -0.10
CA SER A 857 -26.64 12.42 -0.32
C SER A 857 -27.71 12.12 0.73
N ILE A 858 -27.53 11.10 1.59
CA ILE A 858 -28.47 10.76 2.67
C ILE A 858 -27.70 10.52 3.96
N THR A 859 -27.95 11.35 4.98
CA THR A 859 -27.28 11.23 6.28
C THR A 859 -28.26 10.69 7.32
N TYR A 860 -27.88 9.60 7.99
CA TYR A 860 -28.66 8.97 9.05
C TYR A 860 -28.10 9.34 10.42
N ALA A 861 -28.97 9.69 11.35
CA ALA A 861 -28.59 9.89 12.75
C ALA A 861 -29.67 9.33 13.68
N THR A 862 -29.34 8.29 14.44
CA THR A 862 -30.19 7.81 15.53
C THR A 862 -29.79 8.52 16.81
N VAL A 863 -30.70 9.30 17.37
CA VAL A 863 -30.50 10.05 18.61
C VAL A 863 -31.45 9.51 19.65
N PHE A 864 -30.92 9.11 20.79
CA PHE A 864 -31.74 8.61 21.88
C PHE A 864 -32.01 9.71 22.90
N ARG A 865 -33.25 9.78 23.41
CA ARG A 865 -33.67 10.80 24.37
C ARG A 865 -34.42 10.18 25.53
N ILE A 866 -34.30 10.80 26.70
CA ILE A 866 -35.24 10.58 27.80
C ILE A 866 -35.96 11.90 28.04
N GLU A 867 -37.29 11.86 28.03
CA GLU A 867 -38.13 13.00 28.38
C GLU A 867 -38.51 12.91 29.86
N ILE A 868 -38.29 14.00 30.59
CA ILE A 868 -38.62 14.11 32.01
C ILE A 868 -39.81 15.04 32.15
N ARG A 869 -40.90 14.55 32.75
CA ARG A 869 -42.16 15.28 32.91
C ARG A 869 -42.51 15.52 34.37
N SER A 870 -43.08 16.70 34.63
CA SER A 870 -43.75 17.06 35.88
C SER A 870 -45.13 16.38 35.98
N PRO A 871 -45.65 16.08 37.18
CA PRO A 871 -46.82 15.22 37.36
C PRO A 871 -48.17 15.95 37.23
N THR A 872 -48.21 17.28 37.09
CA THR A 872 -49.47 18.02 36.94
C THR A 872 -49.98 18.00 35.49
N GLU A 873 -51.29 17.76 35.32
CA GLU A 873 -51.95 17.59 34.00
C GLU A 873 -51.74 18.77 33.03
N ASP A 874 -51.41 19.96 33.54
CA ASP A 874 -51.07 21.14 32.74
C ASP A 874 -49.56 21.34 32.54
N GLY A 875 -48.82 20.32 32.10
CA GLY A 875 -47.57 20.44 31.32
C GLY A 875 -46.51 21.47 31.76
N ARG A 876 -46.27 21.68 33.05
CA ARG A 876 -45.28 22.67 33.54
C ARG A 876 -43.91 22.01 33.75
N ALA A 877 -43.00 22.29 32.82
CA ALA A 877 -41.59 21.87 32.71
C ALA A 877 -41.35 20.49 32.10
N VAL A 878 -40.58 20.49 30.98
CA VAL A 878 -40.13 19.29 30.27
C VAL A 878 -38.63 19.39 30.04
N ALA A 879 -37.88 18.36 30.45
CA ALA A 879 -36.44 18.27 30.25
C ALA A 879 -36.09 17.11 29.31
N TYR A 880 -34.98 17.25 28.57
CA TYR A 880 -34.53 16.20 27.66
C TYR A 880 -33.07 15.88 27.89
N ILE A 881 -32.76 14.60 28.01
CA ILE A 881 -31.39 14.10 28.09
C ILE A 881 -31.09 13.37 26.79
N ARG A 882 -29.97 13.68 26.13
CA ARG A 882 -29.56 13.06 24.86
C ARG A 882 -28.36 12.16 25.06
N PHE A 883 -28.44 10.97 24.48
CA PHE A 883 -27.40 9.95 24.55
C PHE A 883 -26.87 9.62 23.16
N ASN A 884 -25.55 9.45 23.08
CA ASN A 884 -24.86 9.05 21.85
C ASN A 884 -24.60 7.54 21.78
N ASP A 885 -24.54 6.84 22.91
CA ASP A 885 -24.48 5.38 23.02
C ASP A 885 -25.81 4.83 23.59
N PRO A 886 -26.46 3.85 22.93
CA PRO A 886 -27.69 3.25 23.43
C PRO A 886 -27.56 2.56 24.80
N ARG A 887 -26.36 2.15 25.21
CA ARG A 887 -26.11 1.45 26.49
C ARG A 887 -26.16 2.39 27.69
N ASP A 888 -25.81 3.65 27.49
CA ASP A 888 -25.86 4.71 28.50
C ASP A 888 -27.30 5.04 28.91
N ILE A 889 -28.27 4.82 28.02
CA ILE A 889 -29.69 5.03 28.28
C ILE A 889 -30.22 4.00 29.27
N MET A 890 -29.92 2.72 29.06
CA MET A 890 -30.38 1.66 29.97
C MET A 890 -29.74 1.84 31.35
N THR A 891 -28.49 2.29 31.39
CA THR A 891 -27.80 2.65 32.63
C THR A 891 -28.46 3.86 33.30
N ALA A 892 -28.84 4.89 32.54
CA ALA A 892 -29.55 6.06 33.06
C ALA A 892 -30.99 5.75 33.50
N ILE A 893 -31.73 4.91 32.78
CA ILE A 893 -33.07 4.43 33.14
C ILE A 893 -32.98 3.60 34.42
N ASN A 894 -32.07 2.63 34.50
CA ASN A 894 -31.88 1.81 35.70
C ASN A 894 -31.40 2.64 36.92
N MET A 895 -30.60 3.69 36.69
CA MET A 895 -30.26 4.68 37.73
C MET A 895 -31.45 5.55 38.13
N CYS A 896 -32.34 5.91 37.20
CA CYS A 896 -33.54 6.70 37.47
C CYS A 896 -34.66 5.88 38.12
N ASP A 897 -34.83 4.61 37.79
CA ASP A 897 -35.73 3.68 38.47
C ASP A 897 -35.29 3.49 39.95
N SER A 898 -33.98 3.63 40.24
CA SER A 898 -33.47 3.69 41.62
C SER A 898 -33.72 5.04 42.33
N LEU A 899 -34.19 6.06 41.60
CA LEU A 899 -34.50 7.41 42.06
C LEU A 899 -36.01 7.70 42.10
N ASP A 900 -36.89 6.71 41.90
CA ASP A 900 -38.35 6.86 41.94
C ASP A 900 -38.90 7.45 43.25
N ASN A 901 -38.08 7.50 44.31
CA ASN A 901 -38.40 8.14 45.60
C ASN A 901 -37.72 9.51 45.84
N PHE A 902 -37.08 10.11 44.83
CA PHE A 902 -36.35 11.37 44.99
C PHE A 902 -37.31 12.57 45.05
N THR A 903 -37.75 12.92 46.26
CA THR A 903 -38.56 14.12 46.53
C THR A 903 -37.67 15.36 46.65
N MET A 904 -37.74 16.24 45.65
CA MET A 904 -37.08 17.55 45.65
C MET A 904 -37.87 18.53 46.53
N ASN A 905 -37.81 18.34 47.85
CA ASN A 905 -38.62 19.09 48.84
C ASN A 905 -38.47 20.62 48.80
N ASN A 906 -37.44 21.17 48.12
CA ASN A 906 -37.19 22.61 48.05
C ASN A 906 -37.53 23.26 46.69
N VAL A 907 -38.10 22.53 45.73
CA VAL A 907 -38.49 23.07 44.39
C VAL A 907 -39.97 22.82 44.06
N GLY A 908 -40.75 22.18 44.94
CA GLY A 908 -42.20 21.99 44.75
C GLY A 908 -42.59 20.99 43.65
N LEU A 909 -41.67 20.10 43.26
CA LEU A 909 -41.90 19.03 42.28
C LEU A 909 -41.94 17.69 43.01
N ASN A 910 -43.13 17.12 43.17
CA ASN A 910 -43.33 15.96 44.04
C ASN A 910 -43.16 14.58 43.38
N GLN A 911 -42.91 14.48 42.07
CA GLN A 911 -42.54 13.22 41.38
C GLN A 911 -42.15 13.51 39.92
N LEU A 912 -41.13 12.84 39.38
CA LEU A 912 -40.66 13.03 37.99
C LEU A 912 -40.81 11.73 37.21
N TYR A 913 -41.41 11.79 36.02
CA TYR A 913 -41.56 10.63 35.14
C TYR A 913 -40.54 10.64 34.00
N PHE A 914 -39.85 9.52 33.78
CA PHE A 914 -38.85 9.35 32.73
C PHE A 914 -39.40 8.47 31.60
N VAL A 915 -39.51 9.02 30.39
CA VAL A 915 -39.99 8.27 29.22
C VAL A 915 -38.87 8.19 28.16
N PRO A 916 -38.39 6.98 27.80
CA PRO A 916 -37.40 6.85 26.73
C PRO A 916 -38.05 7.10 25.36
N ILE A 917 -37.48 8.03 24.61
CA ILE A 917 -37.91 8.42 23.27
C ILE A 917 -36.70 8.31 22.34
N ILE A 918 -36.76 7.35 21.44
CA ILE A 918 -35.75 7.13 20.42
C ILE A 918 -36.15 7.91 19.18
N VAL A 919 -35.24 8.74 18.66
CA VAL A 919 -35.49 9.62 17.53
C VAL A 919 -34.51 9.31 16.41
N HIS A 920 -35.00 8.71 15.34
CA HIS A 920 -34.22 8.53 14.12
C HIS A 920 -34.44 9.71 13.18
N ARG A 921 -33.36 10.20 12.57
CA ARG A 921 -33.36 11.33 11.66
C ARG A 921 -32.72 10.95 10.35
N ILE A 922 -33.41 11.25 9.27
CA ILE A 922 -32.96 11.00 7.90
C ILE A 922 -32.96 12.34 7.18
N MET A 923 -31.79 12.75 6.68
CA MET A 923 -31.69 13.89 5.76
C MET A 923 -31.72 13.38 4.34
N VAL A 924 -32.61 13.93 3.52
CA VAL A 924 -32.79 13.53 2.12
C VAL A 924 -32.77 14.79 1.25
N ASN A 925 -32.15 14.75 0.07
CA ASN A 925 -32.20 15.88 -0.86
C ASN A 925 -33.65 16.25 -1.21
N GLN A 926 -33.95 17.55 -1.33
CA GLN A 926 -35.29 18.06 -1.56
C GLN A 926 -35.92 17.55 -2.88
N ALA A 927 -35.14 17.43 -3.96
CA ALA A 927 -35.63 16.92 -5.24
C ALA A 927 -36.00 15.43 -5.14
N LEU A 928 -35.18 14.64 -4.45
CA LEU A 928 -35.50 13.25 -4.14
C LEU A 928 -36.76 13.16 -3.28
N ALA A 929 -36.82 13.91 -2.18
CA ALA A 929 -37.94 13.91 -1.24
C ALA A 929 -39.28 14.29 -1.89
N GLN A 930 -39.29 15.15 -2.91
CA GLN A 930 -40.47 15.49 -3.70
C GLN A 930 -40.97 14.32 -4.55
N VAL A 931 -40.07 13.54 -5.14
CA VAL A 931 -40.41 12.40 -6.01
C VAL A 931 -40.95 11.20 -5.21
N ILE A 932 -40.43 10.97 -4.00
CA ILE A 932 -40.83 9.85 -3.14
C ILE A 932 -41.86 10.22 -2.07
N ASP A 933 -42.40 11.44 -2.09
CA ASP A 933 -43.19 11.98 -0.98
C ASP A 933 -44.46 11.18 -0.69
N LYS A 934 -45.18 10.82 -1.74
CA LYS A 934 -46.39 9.99 -1.66
C LYS A 934 -46.11 8.59 -1.09
N LYS A 935 -44.97 7.99 -1.44
CA LYS A 935 -44.52 6.70 -0.90
C LYS A 935 -44.09 6.82 0.57
N ILE A 936 -43.49 7.95 0.95
CA ILE A 936 -43.18 8.26 2.34
C ILE A 936 -44.49 8.29 3.15
N GLU A 937 -45.52 9.00 2.69
CA GLU A 937 -46.82 9.08 3.36
C GLU A 937 -47.54 7.72 3.46
N GLN A 938 -47.46 6.87 2.43
CA GLN A 938 -48.02 5.51 2.47
C GLN A 938 -47.30 4.60 3.47
N THR A 939 -45.97 4.67 3.51
CA THR A 939 -45.13 3.92 4.46
C THR A 939 -45.45 4.37 5.89
N MET A 940 -45.69 5.67 6.08
CA MET A 940 -46.10 6.26 7.36
C MET A 940 -47.45 5.72 7.85
N ASN A 941 -48.46 5.71 6.98
CA ASN A 941 -49.79 5.19 7.32
C ASN A 941 -49.74 3.68 7.64
N THR A 942 -48.89 2.92 6.95
CA THR A 942 -48.68 1.49 7.19
C THR A 942 -48.06 1.22 8.56
N ILE A 943 -47.08 2.04 8.97
CA ILE A 943 -46.46 1.96 10.31
C ILE A 943 -47.46 2.31 11.41
N GLN A 944 -48.38 3.25 11.16
CA GLN A 944 -49.37 3.68 12.16
C GLN A 944 -50.56 2.72 12.31
N THR A 945 -50.95 1.98 11.26
CA THR A 945 -52.14 1.11 11.26
C THR A 945 -51.86 -0.35 11.68
N SER A 946 -50.60 -0.77 11.70
CA SER A 946 -50.22 -2.12 12.09
C SER A 946 -50.21 -2.29 13.62
N HIS A 947 -50.98 -3.26 14.13
CA HIS A 947 -51.20 -3.49 15.58
C HIS A 947 -49.92 -3.79 16.39
N ASN A 948 -48.79 -4.03 15.72
CA ASN A 948 -47.48 -4.28 16.33
C ASN A 948 -46.68 -2.99 16.65
N PHE A 949 -47.20 -1.80 16.36
CA PHE A 949 -46.49 -0.51 16.49
C PHE A 949 -47.24 0.52 17.36
N THR A 950 -47.91 0.07 18.42
CA THR A 950 -48.40 0.99 19.45
C THR A 950 -47.21 1.76 20.08
N ASN A 951 -47.29 3.09 20.12
CA ASN A 951 -46.27 4.05 20.63
C ASN A 951 -45.13 4.48 19.67
N ILE A 952 -45.22 4.22 18.36
CA ILE A 952 -44.37 4.90 17.36
C ILE A 952 -45.13 6.07 16.72
N SER A 953 -44.56 7.27 16.79
CA SER A 953 -45.15 8.49 16.21
C SER A 953 -44.10 9.28 15.44
N VAL A 954 -44.33 9.49 14.15
CA VAL A 954 -43.47 10.36 13.33
C VAL A 954 -43.93 11.79 13.50
N PHE A 955 -43.24 12.53 14.36
CA PHE A 955 -43.72 13.83 14.83
C PHE A 955 -43.39 15.01 13.91
N LYS A 956 -42.44 14.90 12.95
CA LYS A 956 -42.03 16.08 12.17
C LYS A 956 -41.23 15.76 10.89
N LYS A 957 -41.80 16.10 9.72
CA LYS A 957 -41.05 16.39 8.47
C LYS A 957 -40.76 17.90 8.47
N THR A 958 -39.51 18.33 8.30
CA THR A 958 -39.16 19.76 8.35
C THR A 958 -38.22 20.10 7.21
N VAL A 959 -38.59 21.12 6.44
CA VAL A 959 -37.75 21.73 5.39
C VAL A 959 -36.84 22.75 6.06
N MET A 960 -35.53 22.59 5.91
CA MET A 960 -34.54 23.47 6.53
C MET A 960 -34.30 24.71 5.65
N ARG A 961 -34.48 25.91 6.20
CA ARG A 961 -34.21 27.19 5.52
C ARG A 961 -32.77 27.62 5.78
N ASP A 962 -31.86 27.20 4.93
CA ASP A 962 -30.62 27.90 4.57
C ASP A 962 -30.01 27.06 3.43
N ASP A 963 -30.54 27.25 2.21
CA ASP A 963 -30.08 26.72 0.90
C ASP A 963 -31.01 25.74 0.16
N ASN A 964 -32.22 25.41 0.64
CA ASN A 964 -33.27 24.65 -0.09
C ASN A 964 -32.83 23.30 -0.74
N THR A 965 -31.78 22.65 -0.25
CA THR A 965 -31.29 21.40 -0.87
C THR A 965 -31.72 20.13 -0.13
N ASN A 966 -32.14 20.19 1.15
CA ASN A 966 -32.37 19.00 1.97
C ASN A 966 -33.64 19.08 2.85
N VAL A 967 -34.32 17.94 3.01
CA VAL A 967 -35.50 17.69 3.85
C VAL A 967 -35.11 16.75 4.99
N LEU A 968 -35.48 17.10 6.22
CA LEU A 968 -35.24 16.28 7.40
C LEU A 968 -36.53 15.53 7.78
N ILE A 969 -36.46 14.20 7.82
CA ILE A 969 -37.54 13.32 8.28
C ILE A 969 -37.15 12.79 9.67
N SER A 970 -38.01 12.99 10.67
CA SER A 970 -37.75 12.56 12.05
C SER A 970 -38.80 11.57 12.55
N ILE A 971 -38.37 10.33 12.77
CA ILE A 971 -39.18 9.21 13.26
C ILE A 971 -38.94 9.08 14.77
N ARG A 972 -39.99 9.02 15.58
CA ARG A 972 -39.88 8.83 17.03
C ARG A 972 -40.59 7.56 17.49
N GLY A 973 -39.99 6.84 18.42
CA GLY A 973 -40.60 5.66 19.03
C GLY A 973 -40.07 5.44 20.43
N THR A 974 -40.85 4.76 21.27
CA THR A 974 -40.44 4.41 22.64
C THR A 974 -39.84 3.00 22.74
N ASN A 975 -39.83 2.24 21.63
CA ASN A 975 -39.30 0.88 21.55
C ASN A 975 -38.28 0.74 20.40
N ILE A 976 -37.08 0.25 20.73
CA ILE A 976 -35.95 0.15 19.80
C ILE A 976 -36.14 -0.88 18.68
N GLN A 977 -36.77 -2.02 19.00
CA GLN A 977 -37.01 -3.09 18.02
C GLN A 977 -38.06 -2.67 16.99
N GLN A 978 -39.07 -1.91 17.42
CA GLN A 978 -40.08 -1.36 16.53
C GLN A 978 -39.52 -0.21 15.68
N LEU A 979 -38.66 0.66 16.24
CA LEU A 979 -37.98 1.71 15.46
C LEU A 979 -37.02 1.11 14.41
N TYR A 980 -36.34 0.01 14.74
CA TYR A 980 -35.51 -0.73 13.79
C TYR A 980 -36.33 -1.28 12.62
N LYS A 981 -37.52 -1.84 12.88
CA LYS A 981 -38.45 -2.28 11.83
C LYS A 981 -38.94 -1.13 10.97
N ALA A 982 -39.28 0.01 11.59
CA ALA A 982 -39.64 1.23 10.86
C ALA A 982 -38.48 1.73 9.99
N ARG A 983 -37.24 1.69 10.50
CA ARG A 983 -36.03 2.05 9.75
C ARG A 983 -35.83 1.14 8.53
N ILE A 984 -35.99 -0.17 8.66
CA ILE A 984 -35.88 -1.09 7.52
C ILE A 984 -36.89 -0.74 6.41
N LEU A 985 -38.12 -0.38 6.78
CA LEU A 985 -39.14 0.06 5.82
C LEU A 985 -38.73 1.36 5.12
N PHE A 986 -38.23 2.36 5.84
CA PHE A 986 -37.72 3.60 5.25
C PHE A 986 -36.44 3.40 4.41
N ASP A 987 -35.52 2.54 4.84
CA ASP A 987 -34.30 2.21 4.10
C ASP A 987 -34.63 1.46 2.80
N SER A 988 -35.68 0.62 2.80
CA SER A 988 -36.15 -0.04 1.57
C SER A 988 -36.69 0.95 0.54
N LEU A 989 -37.35 2.03 1.00
CA LEU A 989 -37.87 3.10 0.15
C LEU A 989 -36.75 3.97 -0.45
N LEU A 990 -35.64 4.17 0.29
CA LEU A 990 -34.49 4.98 -0.13
C LEU A 990 -33.43 4.22 -0.96
N LYS A 991 -33.63 2.91 -1.21
CA LYS A 991 -32.73 2.12 -2.07
C LYS A 991 -32.89 2.43 -3.57
N GLY A 992 -34.10 2.82 -4.00
CA GLY A 992 -34.44 3.06 -5.42
C GLY A 992 -34.29 1.82 -6.30
N LEU A 993 -34.69 1.91 -7.57
CA LEU A 993 -34.40 0.88 -8.57
C LEU A 993 -32.93 1.00 -9.00
N GLN A 994 -32.16 -0.07 -8.84
CA GLN A 994 -30.71 -0.06 -9.04
C GLN A 994 -30.33 -0.51 -10.45
N PHE A 995 -29.55 0.32 -11.15
CA PHE A 995 -28.95 0.03 -12.45
C PHE A 995 -27.43 -0.03 -12.27
N GLN A 996 -26.85 -1.21 -12.44
CA GLN A 996 -25.43 -1.45 -12.17
C GLN A 996 -24.62 -1.44 -13.47
N LEU A 997 -23.58 -0.60 -13.51
CA LEU A 997 -22.75 -0.35 -14.69
C LEU A 997 -21.51 -1.23 -14.62
N TYR A 998 -21.63 -2.50 -15.03
CA TYR A 998 -20.56 -3.49 -14.90
C TYR A 998 -19.41 -3.31 -15.91
N ASN A 999 -19.61 -2.54 -16.99
CA ASN A 999 -18.63 -2.39 -18.07
C ASN A 999 -18.13 -0.94 -18.15
N HIS A 1000 -16.80 -0.75 -18.27
CA HIS A 1000 -16.16 0.55 -18.43
C HIS A 1000 -16.70 1.35 -19.63
N SER A 1001 -17.08 0.67 -20.71
CA SER A 1001 -17.70 1.31 -21.88
C SER A 1001 -19.07 1.94 -21.55
N TRP A 1002 -19.84 1.32 -20.66
CA TRP A 1002 -21.14 1.85 -20.22
C TRP A 1002 -20.96 3.08 -19.35
N VAL A 1003 -19.97 3.05 -18.46
CA VAL A 1003 -19.56 4.21 -17.64
C VAL A 1003 -19.12 5.37 -18.53
N THR A 1004 -18.36 5.09 -19.59
CA THR A 1004 -17.87 6.11 -20.52
C THR A 1004 -18.99 6.73 -21.35
N VAL A 1005 -19.94 5.94 -21.85
CA VAL A 1005 -21.10 6.42 -22.62
C VAL A 1005 -22.09 7.19 -21.76
N LEU A 1006 -22.35 6.72 -20.54
CA LEU A 1006 -23.38 7.31 -19.70
C LEU A 1006 -22.92 8.59 -18.99
N PHE A 1007 -21.62 8.71 -18.72
CA PHE A 1007 -21.05 9.86 -18.00
C PHE A 1007 -20.28 10.85 -18.88
N ASP A 1008 -20.32 10.70 -20.20
CA ASP A 1008 -19.94 11.77 -21.12
C ASP A 1008 -21.02 12.88 -21.16
N ALA A 1009 -20.73 14.01 -21.82
CA ALA A 1009 -21.64 15.14 -21.85
C ALA A 1009 -23.01 14.81 -22.48
N ALA A 1010 -23.04 13.91 -23.47
CA ALA A 1010 -24.28 13.51 -24.14
C ALA A 1010 -25.12 12.58 -23.26
N GLY A 1011 -24.49 11.62 -22.59
CA GLY A 1011 -25.13 10.74 -21.60
C GLY A 1011 -25.65 11.49 -20.39
N GLN A 1012 -24.89 12.45 -19.87
CA GLN A 1012 -25.34 13.29 -18.74
C GLN A 1012 -26.53 14.17 -19.12
N ASN A 1013 -26.54 14.75 -20.33
CA ASN A 1013 -27.69 15.52 -20.83
C ASN A 1013 -28.92 14.62 -21.02
N PHE A 1014 -28.75 13.43 -21.61
CA PHE A 1014 -29.81 12.44 -21.76
C PHE A 1014 -30.44 12.07 -20.41
N LEU A 1015 -29.64 11.76 -19.39
CA LEU A 1015 -30.14 11.45 -18.05
C LEU A 1015 -30.89 12.62 -17.42
N GLN A 1016 -30.40 13.86 -17.60
CA GLN A 1016 -31.08 15.06 -17.09
C GLN A 1016 -32.42 15.32 -17.80
N ASP A 1017 -32.48 15.12 -19.11
CA ASP A 1017 -33.71 15.30 -19.89
C ASP A 1017 -34.72 14.20 -19.60
N LEU A 1018 -34.27 12.96 -19.46
CA LEU A 1018 -35.09 11.82 -19.06
C LEU A 1018 -35.70 12.03 -17.67
N GLN A 1019 -34.89 12.55 -16.73
CA GLN A 1019 -35.35 12.92 -15.39
C GLN A 1019 -36.44 14.01 -15.44
N LYS A 1020 -36.28 15.04 -16.28
CA LYS A 1020 -37.28 16.11 -16.45
C LYS A 1020 -38.58 15.62 -17.09
N HIS A 1021 -38.51 14.75 -18.09
CA HIS A 1021 -39.70 14.29 -18.84
C HIS A 1021 -40.51 13.23 -18.08
N THR A 1022 -39.85 12.37 -17.32
CA THR A 1022 -40.51 11.27 -16.60
C THR A 1022 -40.89 11.64 -15.17
N GLY A 1023 -40.43 12.79 -14.66
CA GLY A 1023 -40.65 13.22 -13.29
C GLY A 1023 -39.97 12.32 -12.25
N THR A 1024 -39.03 11.47 -12.67
CA THR A 1024 -38.22 10.63 -11.80
C THR A 1024 -37.07 11.43 -11.20
N TYR A 1025 -36.37 10.85 -10.22
CA TYR A 1025 -35.09 11.35 -9.75
C TYR A 1025 -34.05 10.25 -9.96
N ILE A 1026 -32.97 10.58 -10.66
CA ILE A 1026 -31.89 9.67 -10.99
C ILE A 1026 -30.66 10.13 -10.21
N TRP A 1027 -30.16 9.27 -9.33
CA TRP A 1027 -28.94 9.52 -8.57
C TRP A 1027 -27.80 8.70 -9.17
N TRP A 1028 -26.68 9.33 -9.46
CA TRP A 1028 -25.51 8.65 -10.04
C TRP A 1028 -24.20 9.12 -9.41
N ASN A 1029 -23.24 8.21 -9.32
CA ASN A 1029 -21.87 8.49 -8.88
C ASN A 1029 -20.87 7.68 -9.72
N TRP A 1030 -19.99 8.39 -10.41
CA TRP A 1030 -19.00 7.79 -11.32
C TRP A 1030 -18.02 6.85 -10.62
N LYS A 1031 -17.75 7.05 -9.32
CA LYS A 1031 -16.83 6.20 -8.53
C LYS A 1031 -17.44 4.85 -8.13
N SER A 1032 -18.76 4.78 -8.01
CA SER A 1032 -19.44 3.59 -7.47
C SER A 1032 -20.11 2.73 -8.55
N THR A 1033 -19.98 3.09 -9.83
CA THR A 1033 -20.53 2.36 -11.00
C THR A 1033 -21.99 1.93 -10.83
N LEU A 1034 -22.77 2.72 -10.10
CA LEU A 1034 -24.14 2.41 -9.68
C LEU A 1034 -25.00 3.64 -9.89
N LEU A 1035 -26.11 3.46 -10.61
CA LEU A 1035 -27.13 4.45 -10.84
C LEU A 1035 -28.43 3.99 -10.14
N ARG A 1036 -29.15 4.93 -9.52
CA ARG A 1036 -30.39 4.65 -8.78
C ARG A 1036 -31.51 5.52 -9.31
N ILE A 1037 -32.65 4.91 -9.63
CA ILE A 1037 -33.83 5.59 -10.16
C ILE A 1037 -34.91 5.60 -9.08
N PHE A 1038 -35.51 6.75 -8.85
CA PHE A 1038 -36.56 6.98 -7.87
C PHE A 1038 -37.79 7.57 -8.56
N GLY A 1039 -38.97 7.03 -8.24
CA GLY A 1039 -40.24 7.38 -8.90
C GLY A 1039 -41.30 6.32 -8.67
N GLU A 1040 -42.39 6.37 -9.44
CA GLU A 1040 -43.39 5.31 -9.49
C GLU A 1040 -42.80 4.03 -10.10
N ASP A 1041 -43.18 2.85 -9.60
CA ASP A 1041 -42.45 1.61 -9.93
C ASP A 1041 -42.53 1.25 -11.43
N THR A 1042 -43.68 1.50 -12.06
CA THR A 1042 -43.89 1.32 -13.50
C THR A 1042 -43.02 2.28 -14.31
N VAL A 1043 -42.98 3.56 -13.93
CA VAL A 1043 -42.17 4.60 -14.57
C VAL A 1043 -40.68 4.35 -14.38
N CYS A 1044 -40.25 3.87 -13.21
CA CYS A 1044 -38.85 3.52 -12.94
C CYS A 1044 -38.36 2.38 -13.84
N GLN A 1045 -39.19 1.36 -14.08
CA GLN A 1045 -38.87 0.25 -14.98
C GLN A 1045 -38.78 0.72 -16.44
N ASP A 1046 -39.64 1.65 -16.84
CA ASP A 1046 -39.57 2.23 -18.19
C ASP A 1046 -38.33 3.13 -18.36
N VAL A 1047 -37.98 3.93 -17.35
CA VAL A 1047 -36.73 4.71 -17.31
C VAL A 1047 -35.50 3.80 -17.36
N TYR A 1048 -35.53 2.69 -16.60
CA TYR A 1048 -34.48 1.67 -16.63
C TYR A 1048 -34.27 1.12 -18.05
N ARG A 1049 -35.36 0.73 -18.73
CA ARG A 1049 -35.32 0.22 -20.11
C ARG A 1049 -34.83 1.27 -21.11
N GLN A 1050 -35.22 2.54 -20.94
CA GLN A 1050 -34.77 3.62 -21.80
C GLN A 1050 -33.28 3.93 -21.62
N ILE A 1051 -32.76 3.86 -20.39
CA ILE A 1051 -31.31 3.98 -20.12
C ILE A 1051 -30.55 2.81 -20.74
N ASP A 1052 -31.03 1.58 -20.58
CA ASP A 1052 -30.40 0.40 -21.18
C ASP A 1052 -30.40 0.50 -22.72
N THR A 1053 -31.55 0.85 -23.30
CA THR A 1053 -31.70 1.02 -24.76
C THR A 1053 -30.80 2.13 -25.29
N PHE A 1054 -30.67 3.26 -24.58
CA PHE A 1054 -29.75 4.33 -24.94
C PHE A 1054 -28.30 3.84 -24.96
N ILE A 1055 -27.85 3.17 -23.89
CA ILE A 1055 -26.50 2.60 -23.80
C ILE A 1055 -26.25 1.63 -24.96
N GLN A 1056 -27.16 0.68 -25.21
CA GLN A 1056 -27.00 -0.31 -26.28
C GLN A 1056 -27.01 0.35 -27.66
N THR A 1057 -27.88 1.33 -27.89
CA THR A 1057 -27.98 2.04 -29.17
C THR A 1057 -26.74 2.89 -29.42
N THR A 1058 -26.27 3.65 -28.44
CA THR A 1058 -25.06 4.48 -28.56
C THR A 1058 -23.80 3.63 -28.70
N LEU A 1059 -23.72 2.46 -28.04
CA LEU A 1059 -22.63 1.52 -28.26
C LEU A 1059 -22.68 0.89 -29.66
N SER A 1060 -23.88 0.65 -30.20
CA SER A 1060 -24.06 0.12 -31.57
C SER A 1060 -23.84 1.15 -32.68
N GLN A 1061 -24.09 2.43 -32.40
CA GLN A 1061 -23.93 3.56 -33.33
C GLN A 1061 -22.54 4.19 -33.32
N ARG A 1062 -21.69 3.85 -32.33
CA ARG A 1062 -20.26 4.18 -32.37
C ARG A 1062 -19.57 3.31 -33.44
N GLU A 1063 -19.86 3.59 -34.70
CA GLU A 1063 -18.90 3.33 -35.76
C GLU A 1063 -17.66 4.16 -35.44
N TYR A 1064 -16.53 3.48 -35.25
CA TYR A 1064 -15.24 4.13 -35.14
C TYR A 1064 -14.94 4.79 -36.48
N SER A 1065 -15.26 6.08 -36.63
CA SER A 1065 -14.75 6.87 -37.75
C SER A 1065 -13.29 7.18 -37.48
N VAL A 1066 -12.41 6.39 -38.11
CA VAL A 1066 -11.00 6.71 -38.21
C VAL A 1066 -10.90 7.90 -39.18
N SER A 1067 -10.69 9.11 -38.65
CA SER A 1067 -10.32 10.26 -39.46
C SER A 1067 -8.86 10.15 -39.86
N ILE A 1068 -8.60 9.55 -41.02
CA ILE A 1068 -7.28 9.59 -41.65
C ILE A 1068 -7.11 10.99 -42.23
N SER A 1069 -6.29 11.83 -41.61
CA SER A 1069 -5.85 13.06 -42.25
C SER A 1069 -4.73 12.71 -43.23
N ILE A 1070 -5.06 12.64 -44.52
CA ILE A 1070 -4.06 12.53 -45.58
C ILE A 1070 -3.50 13.95 -45.81
N PRO A 1071 -2.18 14.17 -45.70
CA PRO A 1071 -1.57 15.45 -46.05
C PRO A 1071 -1.91 15.80 -47.50
N LYS A 1072 -2.35 17.05 -47.75
CA LYS A 1072 -2.62 17.53 -49.11
C LYS A 1072 -1.41 17.29 -50.01
N GLY A 1073 -1.55 16.38 -50.97
CA GLY A 1073 -0.59 16.20 -52.06
C GLY A 1073 -0.21 14.76 -52.36
N LYS A 1074 -1.18 13.90 -52.67
CA LYS A 1074 -1.13 12.84 -53.71
C LYS A 1074 -2.37 11.95 -53.56
N LEU A 1075 -3.39 12.29 -54.35
CA LEU A 1075 -4.49 11.39 -54.68
C LEU A 1075 -4.04 10.58 -55.90
N GLU A 1076 -4.03 9.26 -55.77
CA GLU A 1076 -4.76 8.38 -56.69
C GLU A 1076 -5.13 7.12 -55.91
N THR A 1077 -6.43 6.85 -55.90
CA THR A 1077 -7.19 5.90 -55.09
C THR A 1077 -7.20 4.48 -55.66
N GLU A 1078 -7.17 3.48 -54.77
CA GLU A 1078 -7.96 2.22 -54.72
C GLU A 1078 -7.16 1.22 -53.82
N VAL A 1079 -7.61 0.69 -52.67
CA VAL A 1079 -8.85 0.67 -51.88
C VAL A 1079 -8.45 0.69 -50.40
#